data_AF-H2N6G7-F1
#
_entry.id   AF-H2N6G7-F1
#
_cell.length_a   1.000
_cell.length_b   1.000
_cell.length_c   1.000
_cell.angle_alpha   90.00
_cell.angle_beta   90.00
_cell.angle_gamma   90.00
#
_symmetry.space_group_name_H-M   'P 1'
#
loop_
_entity.id
_entity.type
_entity.pdbx_description
1 polymer ?
#
loop_
_entity_poly.entity_id
_entity_poly.type
_entity_poly.pdbx_seq_one_letter_code
_entity_poly.pdbx_strand_id
1 'polypeptide(L)'
;MNLALLLGLMVPPGGTKGPAHPGNFALERERSGFCGPAQRDDVTTERRFSPPLPPPGSCQYLTWRHRPLPSLCVRVCVQRRWRRGQVGARSCCFWFSSGRRRCPAALGCRTDKAWAPAPQKPTQLDAGPGRRVGDRVSEGAARAGRRAPEGERGGGGGSAAGRAGRGMSMPDAMPLPGVGEELKQAKEIEDAEKYSFMATVTKAPKKQIQFADDMQEFTKFPTKTGRRSLSRSISQSSTDSYSSAASYTDSSDDEVSPREKQQTNSKGSSNFCVKNIKQAEFGRREIEIAEQDMSALISLRKRAQGEKPLAGAKIVGCTHITAQTAVLIETLCALGAQCRWSACNIYSTQNEVAAALAEAGVAVFAWKGESEDDFWWCIDRCVNMDGWQANMILDDGGDLTHWVYKKYPNVFKKIRGIVEESVTGVHRLYQLSKAGKLCVPAMNVNDSVTKQKFDNLYCCRESILDGLKRTTDVMFGGKQVVVCGYGEVGKGCCAALKALGAIVYITEIDPICALQACMDGFRVVKLNEVIRQVDVVITCTGNKNVVTREHLDRMKNSCIVCNMGHSNTEIDVTSLRTPELTWERVRSQVDHVIWPDGKRVVLLAEGRLLNLSCSTVPTFVLSITATTQALALIELYNAPEGRYKQDVYLLPKKMDEYVASLHLPSFDAHLTELTDDQAKYLGLNKNGPFKPNYYRY
;
A
#
# COMPACT_ATOMS: atom_id res chain seq x y z
N MET A 1 34.46 8.32 1.33
CA MET A 1 34.85 6.90 1.13
C MET A 1 33.67 5.95 1.33
N ASN A 2 32.97 5.95 2.46
CA ASN A 2 32.04 4.86 2.84
C ASN A 2 30.86 4.57 1.87
N LEU A 3 30.38 5.55 1.09
CA LEU A 3 29.37 5.28 0.04
C LEU A 3 29.90 4.28 -1.02
N ALA A 4 31.22 4.19 -1.21
CA ALA A 4 31.85 3.23 -2.11
C ALA A 4 31.80 1.78 -1.61
N LEU A 5 31.74 1.54 -0.29
CA LEU A 5 31.48 0.19 0.25
C LEU A 5 30.04 -0.24 -0.07
N LEU A 6 29.07 0.64 0.20
CA LEU A 6 27.66 0.36 -0.15
C LEU A 6 27.47 0.15 -1.66
N LEU A 7 28.18 0.90 -2.50
CA LEU A 7 28.20 0.68 -3.96
C LEU A 7 28.90 -0.63 -4.36
N GLY A 8 29.89 -1.11 -3.61
CA GLY A 8 30.48 -2.43 -3.78
C GLY A 8 29.46 -3.56 -3.58
N LEU A 9 28.55 -3.40 -2.62
CA LEU A 9 27.43 -4.32 -2.38
C LEU A 9 26.33 -4.27 -3.46
N MET A 10 26.35 -3.25 -4.35
CA MET A 10 25.34 -3.02 -5.41
C MET A 10 25.74 -3.57 -6.79
N VAL A 11 26.93 -4.16 -6.95
CA VAL A 11 27.43 -4.66 -8.24
C VAL A 11 27.22 -6.19 -8.32
N PRO A 12 26.44 -6.73 -9.29
CA PRO A 12 26.45 -8.16 -9.58
C PRO A 12 27.81 -8.56 -10.20
N PRO A 13 28.25 -9.82 -10.08
CA PRO A 13 29.58 -10.26 -10.51
C PRO A 13 29.74 -10.23 -12.05
N GLY A 14 30.06 -9.05 -12.59
CA GLY A 14 30.39 -8.85 -14.00
C GLY A 14 31.69 -9.56 -14.37
N GLY A 15 31.62 -10.50 -15.32
CA GLY A 15 32.77 -11.30 -15.75
C GLY A 15 33.89 -10.44 -16.34
N THR A 16 34.99 -10.28 -15.60
CA THR A 16 36.16 -9.55 -16.05
C THR A 16 36.92 -10.36 -17.09
N LYS A 17 37.01 -9.84 -18.33
CA LYS A 17 37.91 -10.40 -19.34
C LYS A 17 39.35 -10.21 -18.88
N GLY A 18 40.11 -11.31 -18.80
CA GLY A 18 41.53 -11.28 -18.46
C GLY A 18 42.37 -10.50 -19.49
N PRO A 19 43.54 -9.97 -19.09
CA PRO A 19 44.41 -9.21 -19.98
C PRO A 19 45.06 -10.13 -21.03
N ALA A 20 45.17 -9.64 -22.27
CA ALA A 20 45.91 -10.32 -23.31
C ALA A 20 47.43 -10.10 -23.11
N HIS A 21 48.21 -11.19 -23.15
CA HIS A 21 49.66 -11.14 -23.39
C HIS A 21 49.99 -11.77 -24.75
N PRO A 22 50.98 -11.24 -25.49
CA PRO A 22 51.26 -11.67 -26.86
C PRO A 22 52.10 -12.95 -26.88
N GLY A 23 51.69 -13.92 -27.70
CA GLY A 23 52.45 -15.12 -28.01
C GLY A 23 52.58 -15.31 -29.52
N ASN A 24 53.78 -15.12 -30.06
CA ASN A 24 54.14 -15.69 -31.36
C ASN A 24 54.23 -17.21 -31.18
N PHE A 25 53.68 -18.00 -32.11
CA PHE A 25 54.47 -18.91 -32.97
C PHE A 25 53.61 -19.55 -34.07
N ALA A 26 54.26 -20.25 -34.99
CA ALA A 26 53.74 -20.73 -36.27
C ALA A 26 52.45 -21.56 -36.20
N LEU A 27 51.63 -21.42 -37.25
CA LEU A 27 50.62 -22.39 -37.66
C LEU A 27 51.10 -23.07 -38.95
N GLU A 28 51.12 -24.41 -38.96
CA GLU A 28 51.33 -25.18 -40.18
C GLU A 28 50.02 -25.31 -40.99
N ARG A 29 50.13 -25.98 -42.14
CA ARG A 29 49.08 -26.20 -43.15
C ARG A 29 48.01 -27.19 -42.59
N GLU A 30 46.78 -27.31 -43.11
CA GLU A 30 46.41 -27.41 -44.53
C GLU A 30 44.97 -26.94 -44.90
N ARG A 31 44.90 -26.34 -46.11
CA ARG A 31 43.92 -26.53 -47.22
C ARG A 31 42.40 -26.32 -47.04
N SER A 32 41.84 -25.82 -48.16
CA SER A 32 40.43 -25.72 -48.57
C SER A 32 39.56 -24.64 -47.87
N GLY A 33 38.87 -23.76 -48.60
CA GLY A 33 38.99 -23.47 -50.04
C GLY A 33 37.90 -22.53 -50.59
N PHE A 34 38.31 -21.55 -51.42
CA PHE A 34 37.46 -20.63 -52.23
C PHE A 34 36.49 -19.69 -51.46
N CYS A 35 36.00 -18.58 -52.04
CA CYS A 35 36.68 -17.49 -52.78
C CYS A 35 35.66 -16.37 -53.12
N GLY A 36 35.98 -15.10 -52.76
CA GLY A 36 35.64 -13.93 -53.58
C GLY A 36 34.23 -13.31 -53.49
N PRO A 37 34.09 -11.97 -53.66
CA PRO A 37 32.79 -11.27 -53.69
C PRO A 37 32.52 -10.41 -54.97
N ALA A 38 31.24 -10.11 -55.23
CA ALA A 38 30.72 -8.98 -56.02
C ALA A 38 29.28 -8.67 -55.51
N GLN A 39 28.84 -7.45 -55.22
CA GLN A 39 28.62 -6.23 -56.05
C GLN A 39 27.40 -6.28 -57.00
N ARG A 40 26.43 -5.40 -56.69
CA ARG A 40 25.45 -4.64 -57.51
C ARG A 40 24.83 -5.28 -58.77
N ASP A 41 23.51 -5.11 -58.91
CA ASP A 41 22.97 -4.14 -59.89
C ASP A 41 21.53 -3.68 -59.53
N ASP A 42 21.03 -2.67 -60.25
CA ASP A 42 19.78 -1.92 -60.02
C ASP A 42 18.52 -2.55 -60.64
N VAL A 43 17.32 -1.99 -60.34
CA VAL A 43 16.29 -1.54 -61.33
C VAL A 43 14.88 -1.29 -60.70
N THR A 44 14.56 -0.01 -60.52
CA THR A 44 13.26 0.71 -60.66
C THR A 44 11.98 0.43 -59.83
N THR A 45 11.48 1.53 -59.23
CA THR A 45 10.04 1.97 -59.11
C THR A 45 9.06 1.23 -58.17
N GLU A 46 8.05 1.88 -57.53
CA GLU A 46 7.59 3.28 -57.61
C GLU A 46 7.15 3.93 -56.25
N ARG A 47 6.27 4.95 -56.30
CA ARG A 47 5.97 5.95 -55.25
C ARG A 47 4.82 5.52 -54.30
N ARG A 48 4.43 6.20 -53.19
CA ARG A 48 4.96 7.13 -52.15
C ARG A 48 3.76 7.98 -51.63
N PHE A 49 3.62 8.13 -50.31
CA PHE A 49 2.78 9.13 -49.56
C PHE A 49 1.25 8.93 -49.33
N SER A 50 0.77 9.68 -48.33
CA SER A 50 -0.46 9.50 -47.53
C SER A 50 -1.49 10.65 -47.70
N PRO A 51 -2.77 10.46 -47.32
CA PRO A 51 -3.80 11.51 -47.38
C PRO A 51 -3.92 12.36 -46.08
N PRO A 52 -4.38 13.63 -46.16
CA PRO A 52 -4.61 14.52 -45.01
C PRO A 52 -6.08 14.63 -44.54
N LEU A 53 -6.32 15.41 -43.47
CA LEU A 53 -7.63 15.70 -42.84
C LEU A 53 -8.40 16.89 -43.51
N PRO A 54 -9.75 16.93 -43.43
CA PRO A 54 -10.57 18.05 -43.94
C PRO A 54 -11.01 19.09 -42.86
N PRO A 55 -11.38 20.33 -43.25
CA PRO A 55 -11.83 21.44 -42.37
C PRO A 55 -13.38 21.58 -42.22
N PRO A 56 -13.92 22.53 -41.40
CA PRO A 56 -15.33 22.51 -40.93
C PRO A 56 -16.29 23.56 -41.52
N GLY A 57 -17.61 23.31 -41.35
CA GLY A 57 -18.75 24.20 -41.69
C GLY A 57 -19.71 23.56 -42.72
N SER A 58 -21.04 23.77 -42.74
CA SER A 58 -21.97 24.53 -41.87
C SER A 58 -23.41 23.94 -41.94
N CYS A 59 -24.35 24.43 -41.11
CA CYS A 59 -25.70 23.86 -40.90
C CYS A 59 -26.65 23.80 -42.10
N GLN A 60 -27.57 22.82 -42.10
CA GLN A 60 -29.01 23.03 -42.38
C GLN A 60 -29.90 21.95 -41.72
N TYR A 61 -31.19 22.26 -41.53
CA TYR A 61 -32.21 21.42 -40.87
C TYR A 61 -33.02 20.60 -41.89
N LEU A 62 -33.40 19.36 -41.54
CA LEU A 62 -34.76 18.84 -41.77
C LEU A 62 -35.02 17.55 -40.96
N THR A 63 -36.29 17.27 -40.68
CA THR A 63 -36.78 16.13 -39.86
C THR A 63 -37.32 15.00 -40.76
N TRP A 64 -37.55 13.79 -40.20
CA TRP A 64 -38.79 12.99 -40.38
C TRP A 64 -38.78 11.73 -39.46
N ARG A 65 -39.77 10.82 -39.59
CA ARG A 65 -40.26 9.92 -38.52
C ARG A 65 -39.84 8.43 -38.61
N HIS A 66 -40.10 7.69 -37.52
CA HIS A 66 -40.16 6.21 -37.37
C HIS A 66 -40.72 5.44 -38.60
N ARG A 67 -40.44 4.15 -38.86
CA ARG A 67 -40.59 2.93 -38.00
C ARG A 67 -39.67 1.75 -38.50
N PRO A 68 -39.77 0.44 -38.11
CA PRO A 68 -38.57 -0.31 -37.67
C PRO A 68 -38.30 -1.71 -38.30
N LEU A 69 -37.28 -2.40 -37.74
CA LEU A 69 -36.94 -3.85 -37.86
C LEU A 69 -36.27 -4.31 -39.19
N PRO A 70 -35.53 -5.46 -39.22
CA PRO A 70 -35.45 -6.55 -38.23
C PRO A 70 -34.10 -6.78 -37.54
N SER A 71 -34.10 -7.76 -36.63
CA SER A 71 -32.96 -8.23 -35.82
C SER A 71 -32.01 -9.16 -36.58
N LEU A 72 -30.73 -9.15 -36.18
CA LEU A 72 -29.76 -10.20 -36.56
C LEU A 72 -28.98 -10.68 -35.33
N CYS A 73 -29.09 -11.97 -35.01
CA CYS A 73 -28.35 -12.57 -33.89
C CYS A 73 -26.94 -12.97 -34.30
N VAL A 74 -25.92 -12.43 -33.62
CA VAL A 74 -24.54 -12.95 -33.72
C VAL A 74 -24.41 -14.15 -32.78
N ARG A 75 -24.18 -15.34 -33.35
CA ARG A 75 -23.88 -16.56 -32.57
C ARG A 75 -22.38 -16.65 -32.27
N VAL A 76 -22.03 -16.89 -31.01
CA VAL A 76 -20.67 -17.29 -30.60
C VAL A 76 -20.34 -18.67 -31.21
N CYS A 77 -19.12 -18.82 -31.70
CA CYS A 77 -18.65 -20.07 -32.31
C CYS A 77 -17.95 -20.97 -31.27
N VAL A 78 -18.37 -22.23 -31.18
CA VAL A 78 -17.65 -23.28 -30.43
C VAL A 78 -17.49 -24.49 -31.34
N GLN A 79 -16.26 -24.82 -31.73
CA GLN A 79 -15.95 -25.96 -32.59
C GLN A 79 -15.86 -27.27 -31.79
N ARG A 80 -16.59 -28.31 -32.22
CA ARG A 80 -16.32 -29.72 -31.87
C ARG A 80 -16.60 -30.66 -33.05
N ARG A 81 -15.60 -31.45 -33.45
CA ARG A 81 -15.66 -32.61 -34.37
C ARG A 81 -14.49 -33.55 -34.05
N TRP A 82 -14.56 -34.88 -34.21
CA TRP A 82 -15.67 -35.86 -34.19
C TRP A 82 -15.09 -37.30 -34.24
N ARG A 83 -15.92 -38.35 -34.12
CA ARG A 83 -15.59 -39.82 -34.17
C ARG A 83 -14.90 -40.32 -32.88
N ARG A 84 -15.09 -41.56 -32.39
CA ARG A 84 -15.90 -42.78 -32.74
C ARG A 84 -16.11 -43.56 -31.40
N GLY A 85 -17.00 -44.53 -31.20
CA GLY A 85 -18.06 -45.17 -32.01
C GLY A 85 -18.35 -46.61 -31.50
N GLN A 86 -19.51 -47.20 -31.88
CA GLN A 86 -20.02 -48.53 -31.46
C GLN A 86 -20.45 -48.67 -29.98
N VAL A 87 -21.30 -49.64 -29.55
CA VAL A 87 -22.46 -50.40 -30.11
C VAL A 87 -23.24 -50.95 -28.90
N GLY A 88 -24.57 -51.09 -28.97
CA GLY A 88 -25.31 -51.94 -28.02
C GLY A 88 -26.72 -51.43 -27.71
N ALA A 89 -27.73 -52.30 -27.88
CA ALA A 89 -29.12 -52.03 -27.53
C ALA A 89 -29.72 -53.18 -26.74
N ARG A 90 -30.63 -52.88 -25.80
CA ARG A 90 -31.83 -53.69 -25.50
C ARG A 90 -32.80 -52.93 -24.58
N SER A 91 -33.95 -53.55 -24.30
CA SER A 91 -35.21 -52.91 -23.90
C SER A 91 -35.73 -53.38 -22.54
N CYS A 92 -36.91 -52.88 -22.18
CA CYS A 92 -37.92 -53.42 -21.25
C CYS A 92 -38.01 -52.89 -19.80
N CYS A 93 -39.01 -52.03 -19.62
CA CYS A 93 -40.21 -52.27 -18.79
C CYS A 93 -40.18 -52.13 -17.25
N PHE A 94 -41.14 -51.30 -16.78
CA PHE A 94 -42.01 -51.48 -15.60
C PHE A 94 -41.41 -51.80 -14.22
N TRP A 95 -41.75 -50.95 -13.25
CA TRP A 95 -42.77 -51.35 -12.27
C TRP A 95 -43.57 -50.17 -11.71
N PHE A 96 -44.73 -50.47 -11.13
CA PHE A 96 -45.65 -49.51 -10.50
C PHE A 96 -45.61 -49.69 -8.98
N SER A 97 -45.83 -48.63 -8.21
CA SER A 97 -46.23 -48.74 -6.80
C SER A 97 -47.17 -47.59 -6.43
N SER A 98 -48.05 -47.79 -5.45
CA SER A 98 -49.28 -47.02 -5.31
C SER A 98 -49.53 -46.48 -3.90
N GLY A 99 -49.97 -45.22 -3.81
CA GLY A 99 -50.46 -44.60 -2.58
C GLY A 99 -51.68 -43.72 -2.84
N ARG A 100 -52.88 -44.15 -2.44
CA ARG A 100 -54.11 -43.35 -2.49
C ARG A 100 -54.35 -42.66 -1.14
N ARG A 101 -54.78 -41.39 -1.15
CA ARG A 101 -55.85 -40.86 -0.25
C ARG A 101 -56.32 -39.43 -0.64
N ARG A 102 -57.56 -39.38 -1.14
CA ARG A 102 -58.61 -38.33 -1.03
C ARG A 102 -58.23 -36.83 -0.98
N CYS A 103 -58.74 -36.07 -1.96
CA CYS A 103 -59.19 -34.68 -1.77
C CYS A 103 -60.61 -34.65 -1.13
N PRO A 104 -61.19 -33.47 -0.78
CA PRO A 104 -61.90 -32.66 -1.79
C PRO A 104 -61.83 -31.12 -1.59
N ALA A 105 -62.33 -30.39 -2.60
CA ALA A 105 -62.79 -28.97 -2.57
C ALA A 105 -61.72 -27.85 -2.35
N ALA A 106 -61.80 -26.67 -2.99
CA ALA A 106 -62.64 -26.25 -4.13
C ALA A 106 -61.99 -25.10 -4.95
N LEU A 107 -62.62 -24.81 -6.10
CA LEU A 107 -62.29 -23.75 -7.07
C LEU A 107 -62.40 -22.32 -6.48
N GLY A 108 -61.81 -21.28 -7.08
CA GLY A 108 -60.95 -21.23 -8.28
C GLY A 108 -60.68 -19.79 -8.75
N CYS A 109 -59.87 -19.62 -9.80
CA CYS A 109 -59.39 -18.32 -10.27
C CYS A 109 -59.85 -18.01 -11.72
N ARG A 110 -60.26 -16.76 -12.01
CA ARG A 110 -60.45 -16.21 -13.38
C ARG A 110 -60.16 -14.70 -13.48
N THR A 111 -58.92 -14.42 -13.86
CA THR A 111 -58.46 -13.47 -14.92
C THR A 111 -59.45 -12.48 -15.59
N ASP A 112 -58.95 -11.26 -15.81
CA ASP A 112 -59.05 -10.42 -17.03
C ASP A 112 -60.45 -9.91 -17.49
N LYS A 113 -60.67 -8.60 -17.69
CA LYS A 113 -59.91 -7.69 -18.59
C LYS A 113 -60.20 -6.19 -18.31
N ALA A 114 -59.48 -5.30 -18.99
CA ALA A 114 -59.54 -3.84 -18.78
C ALA A 114 -60.26 -3.05 -19.89
N TRP A 115 -60.85 -1.90 -19.54
CA TRP A 115 -60.99 -0.74 -20.43
C TRP A 115 -61.11 0.57 -19.62
N ALA A 116 -60.70 1.69 -20.21
CA ALA A 116 -60.93 3.06 -19.70
C ALA A 116 -61.20 3.98 -20.91
N PRO A 117 -62.02 5.04 -20.77
CA PRO A 117 -61.39 6.34 -20.45
C PRO A 117 -62.24 7.27 -19.55
N ALA A 118 -61.61 8.35 -19.11
CA ALA A 118 -62.20 9.57 -18.54
C ALA A 118 -62.67 10.54 -19.69
N PRO A 119 -63.12 11.81 -19.48
CA PRO A 119 -63.12 12.62 -18.25
C PRO A 119 -64.34 13.57 -18.02
N GLN A 120 -64.33 14.33 -16.91
CA GLN A 120 -64.86 15.71 -16.83
C GLN A 120 -64.27 16.51 -15.63
N LYS A 121 -64.46 17.85 -15.63
CA LYS A 121 -63.90 18.92 -14.74
C LYS A 121 -64.98 20.02 -14.52
N PRO A 122 -64.88 21.06 -13.64
CA PRO A 122 -63.72 21.89 -13.20
C PRO A 122 -63.42 21.75 -11.67
N THR A 123 -62.97 22.68 -10.80
CA THR A 123 -62.51 24.13 -10.73
C THR A 123 -61.50 24.21 -9.55
N GLN A 124 -60.53 25.13 -9.34
CA GLN A 124 -60.07 26.42 -9.92
C GLN A 124 -60.61 27.73 -9.27
N LEU A 125 -59.72 28.74 -9.15
CA LEU A 125 -59.83 30.07 -8.46
C LEU A 125 -59.65 30.03 -6.91
N ASP A 126 -59.02 30.99 -6.21
CA ASP A 126 -58.28 32.21 -6.65
C ASP A 126 -57.14 32.65 -5.66
N ALA A 127 -56.54 33.82 -5.87
CA ALA A 127 -55.39 34.39 -5.13
C ALA A 127 -55.74 35.22 -3.85
N GLY A 128 -54.73 35.80 -3.18
CA GLY A 128 -54.84 36.69 -2.00
C GLY A 128 -55.26 38.16 -2.33
N PRO A 129 -55.00 39.21 -1.49
CA PRO A 129 -53.97 39.30 -0.42
C PRO A 129 -54.24 40.16 0.86
N GLY A 130 -53.45 39.92 1.93
CA GLY A 130 -52.77 40.97 2.75
C GLY A 130 -53.48 41.79 3.86
N ARG A 131 -52.66 42.38 4.76
CA ARG A 131 -52.96 43.34 5.86
C ARG A 131 -53.74 42.77 7.07
N ARG A 132 -53.70 43.30 8.32
CA ARG A 132 -52.92 44.38 9.00
C ARG A 132 -53.03 44.24 10.55
N VAL A 133 -52.02 44.69 11.33
CA VAL A 133 -52.11 45.25 12.73
C VAL A 133 -52.64 44.29 13.84
N GLY A 134 -52.25 44.34 15.12
CA GLY A 134 -51.27 45.16 15.89
C GLY A 134 -51.49 44.97 17.41
N ASP A 135 -50.86 45.82 18.26
CA ASP A 135 -50.92 45.84 19.75
C ASP A 135 -50.30 44.60 20.46
N ARG A 136 -49.70 44.62 21.68
CA ARG A 136 -49.39 45.66 22.71
C ARG A 136 -48.15 45.18 23.54
N VAL A 137 -47.23 46.04 24.04
CA VAL A 137 -47.11 46.61 25.42
C VAL A 137 -47.02 45.54 26.55
N SER A 138 -46.10 45.55 27.53
CA SER A 138 -44.86 46.34 27.82
C SER A 138 -44.02 45.67 28.94
N GLU A 139 -42.77 46.15 29.16
CA GLU A 139 -41.95 46.06 30.41
C GLU A 139 -41.56 44.67 30.98
N GLY A 140 -40.49 44.49 31.77
CA GLY A 140 -39.37 45.36 32.15
C GLY A 140 -38.48 44.74 33.25
N ALA A 141 -37.20 45.18 33.39
CA ALA A 141 -36.24 44.85 34.48
C ALA A 141 -35.77 43.35 34.61
N ALA A 142 -34.61 42.99 35.19
CA ALA A 142 -33.39 43.71 35.60
C ALA A 142 -32.14 42.77 35.70
N ARG A 143 -30.95 43.39 35.88
CA ARG A 143 -29.65 42.97 36.51
C ARG A 143 -29.51 41.52 37.06
N ALA A 144 -28.34 40.85 37.08
CA ALA A 144 -26.91 41.22 36.97
C ALA A 144 -26.07 40.02 36.43
N GLY A 145 -24.75 40.06 36.16
CA GLY A 145 -23.75 41.14 36.19
C GLY A 145 -22.52 40.85 37.10
N ARG A 146 -21.31 40.76 36.53
CA ARG A 146 -19.98 40.93 37.20
C ARG A 146 -18.90 41.28 36.15
N ARG A 147 -17.75 41.81 36.60
CA ARG A 147 -16.75 42.54 35.78
C ARG A 147 -15.37 41.86 35.73
N ALA A 148 -14.58 42.22 34.71
CA ALA A 148 -13.13 42.39 34.78
C ALA A 148 -12.78 43.86 34.39
N PRO A 149 -11.62 44.44 34.78
CA PRO A 149 -11.40 45.89 34.76
C PRO A 149 -10.78 46.46 33.47
N GLU A 150 -10.80 47.80 33.36
CA GLU A 150 -10.30 48.60 32.24
C GLU A 150 -8.85 49.10 32.44
N GLY A 151 -8.23 49.65 31.38
CA GLY A 151 -6.83 50.11 31.37
C GLY A 151 -6.45 51.10 30.25
N GLU A 152 -7.37 52.02 29.92
CA GLU A 152 -7.19 53.35 29.31
C GLU A 152 -6.25 53.66 28.11
N ARG A 153 -6.87 54.28 27.07
CA ARG A 153 -6.45 55.49 26.27
C ARG A 153 -5.06 55.51 25.59
N GLY A 154 -4.90 56.04 24.37
CA GLY A 154 -5.80 56.69 23.37
C GLY A 154 -4.98 56.97 22.08
N GLY A 155 -5.44 57.71 21.06
CA GLY A 155 -6.73 58.37 20.80
C GLY A 155 -6.64 59.28 19.55
N GLY A 156 -7.65 59.24 18.65
CA GLY A 156 -7.67 59.96 17.35
C GLY A 156 -6.90 59.23 16.23
N GLY A 157 -7.28 59.26 14.95
CA GLY A 157 -8.40 59.92 14.25
C GLY A 157 -7.89 60.85 13.13
N GLY A 158 -8.41 60.86 11.89
CA GLY A 158 -9.44 60.02 11.25
C GLY A 158 -9.72 60.42 9.78
N SER A 159 -10.54 59.64 9.08
CA SER A 159 -11.26 59.93 7.81
C SER A 159 -10.56 60.62 6.60
N ALA A 160 -10.05 59.80 5.68
CA ALA A 160 -10.63 59.52 4.34
C ALA A 160 -11.07 60.61 3.32
N ALA A 161 -10.83 60.24 2.04
CA ALA A 161 -11.56 60.57 0.79
C ALA A 161 -11.18 61.86 0.00
N GLY A 162 -11.21 61.80 -1.36
CA GLY A 162 -11.21 63.07 -2.14
C GLY A 162 -10.88 63.20 -3.65
N ARG A 163 -10.84 62.16 -4.51
CA ARG A 163 -10.94 62.26 -6.01
C ARG A 163 -9.99 63.18 -6.86
N ALA A 164 -9.43 62.55 -7.90
CA ALA A 164 -9.37 63.00 -9.32
C ALA A 164 -8.35 64.03 -9.86
N GLY A 165 -7.55 63.58 -10.86
CA GLY A 165 -7.60 64.20 -12.20
C GLY A 165 -6.28 64.52 -12.94
N ARG A 166 -6.17 64.02 -14.19
CA ARG A 166 -5.35 64.51 -15.35
C ARG A 166 -3.80 64.33 -15.33
N GLY A 167 -3.29 63.66 -16.37
CA GLY A 167 -2.65 64.38 -17.48
C GLY A 167 -1.12 64.38 -17.64
N MET A 168 -0.58 63.38 -18.35
CA MET A 168 0.52 63.46 -19.34
C MET A 168 1.81 64.28 -19.05
N SER A 169 2.95 63.61 -18.90
CA SER A 169 4.15 63.76 -19.78
C SER A 169 5.31 62.81 -19.37
N MET A 170 6.18 62.46 -20.33
CA MET A 170 7.50 61.87 -20.09
C MET A 170 8.56 62.99 -19.97
N PRO A 171 9.72 62.70 -19.35
CA PRO A 171 10.97 62.88 -20.10
C PRO A 171 11.94 61.68 -19.98
N ASP A 172 13.06 61.78 -20.70
CA ASP A 172 13.96 60.69 -21.10
C ASP A 172 14.94 60.13 -20.04
N ALA A 173 15.68 59.09 -20.45
CA ALA A 173 16.56 58.27 -19.62
C ALA A 173 18.04 58.71 -19.58
N MET A 174 18.75 58.26 -18.55
CA MET A 174 20.21 58.20 -18.45
C MET A 174 20.63 56.86 -17.79
N PRO A 175 21.87 56.36 -18.00
CA PRO A 175 22.19 54.93 -17.84
C PRO A 175 22.68 54.50 -16.45
N LEU A 176 22.64 53.19 -16.20
CA LEU A 176 23.29 52.51 -15.07
C LEU A 176 24.59 51.81 -15.53
N PRO A 177 25.67 51.81 -14.74
CA PRO A 177 26.86 50.99 -14.98
C PRO A 177 26.61 49.51 -14.65
N GLY A 178 27.33 48.61 -15.31
CA GLY A 178 27.11 47.16 -15.22
C GLY A 178 27.85 46.46 -14.07
N VAL A 179 27.29 45.33 -13.62
CA VAL A 179 27.93 44.37 -12.71
C VAL A 179 27.84 43.00 -13.36
N GLY A 180 28.94 42.46 -13.90
CA GLY A 180 28.88 41.29 -14.77
C GLY A 180 30.13 40.39 -14.90
N GLU A 181 31.29 40.80 -14.37
CA GLU A 181 32.55 40.07 -14.57
C GLU A 181 33.11 39.43 -13.29
N GLU A 182 33.04 40.10 -12.14
CA GLU A 182 33.51 39.58 -10.84
C GLU A 182 32.81 38.25 -10.46
N LEU A 183 31.52 38.12 -10.78
CA LEU A 183 30.72 36.90 -10.55
C LEU A 183 31.09 35.70 -11.45
N LYS A 184 31.94 35.89 -12.47
CA LYS A 184 32.50 34.79 -13.26
C LYS A 184 33.82 34.30 -12.68
N GLN A 185 34.77 35.21 -12.42
CA GLN A 185 36.09 34.84 -11.89
C GLN A 185 36.00 34.13 -10.54
N ALA A 186 35.09 34.57 -9.65
CA ALA A 186 34.86 33.89 -8.37
C ALA A 186 34.45 32.41 -8.52
N LYS A 187 33.82 32.04 -9.64
CA LYS A 187 33.29 30.69 -9.89
C LYS A 187 34.31 29.77 -10.56
N GLU A 188 35.12 30.30 -11.48
CA GLU A 188 36.19 29.55 -12.16
C GLU A 188 37.30 29.13 -11.19
N ILE A 189 37.58 29.94 -10.16
CA ILE A 189 38.52 29.59 -9.08
C ILE A 189 37.96 28.44 -8.22
N GLU A 190 36.69 28.49 -7.82
CA GLU A 190 36.07 27.48 -6.96
C GLU A 190 35.95 26.10 -7.63
N ASP A 191 35.85 26.03 -8.95
CA ASP A 191 35.89 24.76 -9.68
C ASP A 191 37.32 24.27 -9.95
N ALA A 192 38.31 25.16 -10.12
CA ALA A 192 39.71 24.78 -10.26
C ALA A 192 40.26 24.04 -9.02
N GLU A 193 39.94 24.51 -7.81
CA GLU A 193 40.36 23.86 -6.56
C GLU A 193 39.75 22.45 -6.39
N LYS A 194 38.48 22.26 -6.77
CA LYS A 194 37.81 20.95 -6.76
C LYS A 194 38.54 19.92 -7.63
N TYR A 195 38.97 20.32 -8.83
CA TYR A 195 39.71 19.42 -9.73
C TYR A 195 41.14 19.14 -9.24
N SER A 196 41.83 20.12 -8.65
CA SER A 196 43.15 19.89 -8.06
C SER A 196 43.10 18.91 -6.88
N PHE A 197 42.04 18.92 -6.06
CA PHE A 197 41.92 18.03 -4.91
C PHE A 197 41.75 16.55 -5.31
N MET A 198 41.04 16.26 -6.41
CA MET A 198 40.84 14.87 -6.87
C MET A 198 42.13 14.21 -7.39
N ALA A 199 43.07 14.97 -7.94
CA ALA A 199 44.31 14.41 -8.50
C ALA A 199 45.23 13.79 -7.42
N THR A 200 45.25 14.36 -6.22
CA THR A 200 46.24 14.04 -5.17
C THR A 200 45.96 12.73 -4.43
N VAL A 201 44.78 12.14 -4.56
CA VAL A 201 44.34 10.95 -3.80
C VAL A 201 44.87 9.63 -4.38
N THR A 202 45.61 9.64 -5.50
CA THR A 202 45.94 8.44 -6.28
C THR A 202 47.27 7.75 -5.93
N LYS A 203 47.92 8.04 -4.78
CA LYS A 203 49.21 7.44 -4.39
C LYS A 203 49.29 6.98 -2.92
N ALA A 204 48.82 5.76 -2.66
CA ALA A 204 49.15 4.95 -1.47
C ALA A 204 49.12 3.44 -1.85
N PRO A 205 49.88 2.56 -1.17
CA PRO A 205 50.22 1.24 -1.72
C PRO A 205 49.12 0.18 -1.59
N LYS A 206 49.00 -0.67 -2.62
CA LYS A 206 48.19 -1.89 -2.59
C LYS A 206 48.86 -2.97 -1.72
N LYS A 207 48.16 -3.52 -0.73
CA LYS A 207 48.43 -4.88 -0.25
C LYS A 207 47.58 -5.85 -1.07
N GLN A 208 48.25 -6.82 -1.70
CA GLN A 208 47.61 -7.83 -2.54
C GLN A 208 47.36 -9.07 -1.68
N ILE A 209 46.09 -9.47 -1.55
CA ILE A 209 45.70 -10.73 -0.90
C ILE A 209 45.46 -11.74 -2.01
N GLN A 210 46.04 -12.93 -1.88
CA GLN A 210 45.83 -14.04 -2.81
C GLN A 210 44.50 -14.71 -2.49
N PHE A 211 43.71 -14.98 -3.52
CA PHE A 211 42.66 -16.00 -3.46
C PHE A 211 43.30 -17.35 -3.83
N ALA A 212 42.88 -18.42 -3.15
CA ALA A 212 43.16 -19.78 -3.58
C ALA A 212 42.03 -20.24 -4.50
N ASP A 213 42.38 -20.86 -5.62
CA ASP A 213 41.41 -21.44 -6.56
C ASP A 213 40.97 -22.83 -6.08
N ASP A 214 39.68 -22.98 -5.77
CA ASP A 214 39.01 -24.28 -5.63
C ASP A 214 37.70 -24.26 -6.45
N MET A 215 37.82 -24.45 -7.77
CA MET A 215 36.71 -24.46 -8.72
C MET A 215 36.76 -25.70 -9.64
N GLN A 216 36.43 -26.88 -9.09
CA GLN A 216 36.10 -28.08 -9.88
C GLN A 216 34.90 -28.84 -9.30
N GLU A 217 34.24 -29.63 -10.15
CA GLU A 217 33.05 -30.49 -9.89
C GLU A 217 31.65 -29.82 -9.85
N PHE A 218 31.25 -29.08 -10.90
CA PHE A 218 29.81 -28.92 -11.24
C PHE A 218 29.47 -28.98 -12.75
N THR A 219 30.15 -29.85 -13.51
CA THR A 219 29.88 -30.06 -14.96
C THR A 219 29.76 -31.54 -15.35
N LYS A 220 28.82 -32.28 -14.75
CA LYS A 220 28.42 -33.64 -15.17
C LYS A 220 26.90 -33.83 -15.11
N PHE A 221 26.22 -33.70 -16.25
CA PHE A 221 24.82 -34.11 -16.39
C PHE A 221 24.71 -35.65 -16.42
N PRO A 222 23.91 -36.31 -15.56
CA PRO A 222 23.70 -37.75 -15.63
C PRO A 222 22.52 -38.11 -16.54
N THR A 223 22.79 -38.29 -17.83
CA THR A 223 21.82 -38.96 -18.73
C THR A 223 21.80 -40.46 -18.46
N LYS A 224 20.71 -41.00 -17.89
CA LYS A 224 20.42 -42.45 -17.96
C LYS A 224 18.93 -42.77 -17.83
N THR A 225 18.40 -43.42 -18.87
CA THR A 225 17.03 -43.94 -18.92
C THR A 225 16.85 -45.16 -18.02
N GLY A 226 15.79 -45.21 -17.22
CA GLY A 226 15.41 -46.39 -16.43
C GLY A 226 13.90 -46.56 -16.37
N ARG A 227 13.37 -47.69 -16.86
CA ARG A 227 11.94 -48.03 -16.76
C ARG A 227 11.56 -48.33 -15.30
N ARG A 228 10.45 -47.78 -14.82
CA ARG A 228 9.65 -48.36 -13.73
C ARG A 228 8.16 -48.35 -14.10
N SER A 229 7.40 -49.27 -13.52
CA SER A 229 6.08 -49.71 -14.00
C SER A 229 4.92 -48.84 -13.55
N LEU A 230 3.93 -48.68 -14.43
CA LEU A 230 2.60 -48.18 -14.07
C LEU A 230 1.82 -49.27 -13.32
N SER A 231 1.45 -49.01 -12.07
CA SER A 231 0.39 -49.72 -11.36
C SER A 231 -0.91 -48.89 -11.39
N ARG A 232 -2.06 -49.57 -11.45
CA ARG A 232 -3.40 -48.96 -11.43
C ARG A 232 -4.11 -49.36 -10.14
N SER A 233 -5.09 -48.54 -9.74
CA SER A 233 -6.06 -48.81 -8.65
C SER A 233 -5.43 -48.83 -7.24
N ILE A 234 -6.15 -48.57 -6.15
CA ILE A 234 -7.61 -48.42 -5.96
C ILE A 234 -7.96 -47.03 -5.41
N SER A 235 -9.07 -46.45 -5.86
CA SER A 235 -9.69 -45.28 -5.23
C SER A 235 -10.57 -45.69 -4.06
N GLN A 236 -10.18 -45.37 -2.82
CA GLN A 236 -11.09 -45.34 -1.67
C GLN A 236 -11.60 -43.92 -1.44
N SER A 237 -12.87 -43.79 -1.07
CA SER A 237 -13.53 -42.52 -0.78
C SER A 237 -13.51 -42.23 0.71
N SER A 238 -12.51 -41.47 1.18
CA SER A 238 -12.49 -40.92 2.54
C SER A 238 -13.30 -39.63 2.60
N THR A 239 -14.33 -39.58 3.45
CA THR A 239 -15.21 -38.42 3.62
C THR A 239 -14.67 -37.44 4.67
N ASP A 240 -13.46 -36.92 4.45
CA ASP A 240 -12.82 -35.94 5.33
C ASP A 240 -13.08 -34.50 4.86
N SER A 241 -14.24 -33.96 5.26
CA SER A 241 -14.59 -32.56 5.00
C SER A 241 -13.91 -31.63 6.01
N TYR A 242 -12.66 -31.26 5.72
CA TYR A 242 -11.93 -30.22 6.46
C TYR A 242 -12.53 -28.82 6.21
N SER A 243 -13.67 -28.56 6.84
CA SER A 243 -14.23 -27.21 6.95
C SER A 243 -13.25 -26.33 7.74
N SER A 244 -12.70 -25.29 7.10
CA SER A 244 -11.68 -24.39 7.69
C SER A 244 -12.27 -23.39 8.71
N ALA A 245 -12.99 -23.90 9.71
CA ALA A 245 -13.41 -23.17 10.90
C ALA A 245 -12.43 -23.51 12.03
N ALA A 246 -11.37 -22.72 12.17
CA ALA A 246 -10.28 -22.95 13.13
C ALA A 246 -10.68 -22.56 14.57
N SER A 247 -11.64 -23.28 15.17
CA SER A 247 -11.89 -23.25 16.61
C SER A 247 -10.96 -24.26 17.32
N TYR A 248 -9.68 -23.92 17.42
CA TYR A 248 -8.72 -24.70 18.21
C TYR A 248 -8.60 -24.13 19.62
N THR A 249 -8.88 -24.99 20.61
CA THR A 249 -8.74 -24.78 22.06
C THR A 249 -9.39 -23.51 22.60
N ASP A 250 -10.70 -23.60 22.88
CA ASP A 250 -11.21 -23.03 24.13
C ASP A 250 -10.50 -23.77 25.28
N SER A 251 -9.74 -23.04 26.09
CA SER A 251 -8.96 -23.58 27.20
C SER A 251 -8.84 -22.53 28.29
N SER A 252 -9.05 -22.94 29.55
CA SER A 252 -9.23 -22.06 30.71
C SER A 252 -8.01 -21.21 31.12
N ASP A 253 -6.93 -21.23 30.34
CA ASP A 253 -5.78 -20.33 30.49
C ASP A 253 -6.05 -18.92 29.93
N ASP A 254 -7.08 -18.71 29.10
CA ASP A 254 -7.17 -17.50 28.26
C ASP A 254 -7.45 -16.19 29.02
N GLU A 255 -8.11 -16.25 30.17
CA GLU A 255 -8.52 -15.11 31.02
C GLU A 255 -7.34 -14.39 31.71
N VAL A 256 -6.23 -15.08 31.97
CA VAL A 256 -5.09 -14.51 32.71
C VAL A 256 -4.16 -13.74 31.77
N SER A 257 -3.84 -12.49 32.14
CA SER A 257 -3.02 -11.59 31.32
C SER A 257 -1.61 -12.16 31.06
N PRO A 258 -1.05 -12.06 29.84
CA PRO A 258 0.33 -12.47 29.57
C PRO A 258 1.39 -11.80 30.44
N ARG A 259 1.08 -10.64 31.03
CA ARG A 259 1.93 -9.90 31.99
C ARG A 259 2.09 -10.60 33.34
N GLU A 260 1.12 -11.43 33.72
CA GLU A 260 1.09 -12.16 34.98
C GLU A 260 1.71 -13.56 34.85
N LYS A 261 1.81 -14.06 33.61
CA LYS A 261 2.38 -15.37 33.28
C LYS A 261 3.89 -15.30 33.15
N GLN A 262 4.61 -15.75 34.19
CA GLN A 262 6.05 -15.98 34.10
C GLN A 262 6.34 -17.05 33.03
N GLN A 263 7.12 -16.68 32.01
CA GLN A 263 7.50 -17.53 30.89
C GLN A 263 9.01 -17.43 30.66
N THR A 264 9.60 -18.53 30.18
CA THR A 264 11.00 -18.60 29.74
C THR A 264 11.08 -19.32 28.41
N ASN A 265 12.08 -18.96 27.59
CA ASN A 265 12.43 -19.70 26.38
C ASN A 265 13.40 -20.86 26.69
N SER A 266 13.71 -21.72 25.72
CA SER A 266 14.66 -22.85 25.91
C SER A 266 16.05 -22.43 26.40
N LYS A 267 16.42 -21.15 26.20
CA LYS A 267 17.70 -20.54 26.59
C LYS A 267 17.64 -19.94 28.01
N GLY A 268 16.55 -20.13 28.74
CA GLY A 268 16.37 -19.65 30.12
C GLY A 268 16.13 -18.14 30.26
N SER A 269 15.87 -17.42 29.16
CA SER A 269 15.58 -15.98 29.20
C SER A 269 14.09 -15.71 29.41
N SER A 270 13.77 -14.65 30.16
CA SER A 270 12.42 -14.12 30.40
C SER A 270 12.26 -12.66 29.94
N ASN A 271 13.17 -12.16 29.09
CA ASN A 271 13.15 -10.77 28.58
C ASN A 271 12.15 -10.58 27.42
N PHE A 272 10.92 -11.07 27.58
CA PHE A 272 9.82 -10.98 26.62
C PHE A 272 8.46 -11.05 27.34
N CYS A 273 7.38 -10.69 26.64
CA CYS A 273 6.01 -10.94 27.08
C CYS A 273 5.13 -11.25 25.86
N VAL A 274 4.63 -12.49 25.78
CA VAL A 274 3.84 -13.02 24.65
C VAL A 274 2.72 -13.93 25.17
N LYS A 275 1.65 -14.13 24.39
CA LYS A 275 0.45 -14.89 24.82
C LYS A 275 0.77 -16.30 25.32
N ASN A 276 1.61 -17.06 24.60
CA ASN A 276 2.04 -18.41 24.97
C ASN A 276 3.32 -18.82 24.23
N ILE A 277 4.46 -18.90 24.93
CA ILE A 277 5.76 -19.30 24.36
C ILE A 277 5.75 -20.69 23.71
N LYS A 278 4.86 -21.60 24.13
CA LYS A 278 4.75 -22.97 23.58
C LYS A 278 4.31 -23.01 22.11
N GLN A 279 3.81 -21.90 21.55
CA GLN A 279 3.41 -21.80 20.13
C GLN A 279 4.60 -21.51 19.18
N ALA A 280 5.82 -21.36 19.71
CA ALA A 280 7.01 -21.00 18.94
C ALA A 280 7.32 -21.94 17.74
N GLU A 281 7.06 -23.24 17.86
CA GLU A 281 7.29 -24.20 16.77
C GLU A 281 6.28 -24.04 15.61
N PHE A 282 5.07 -23.54 15.90
CA PHE A 282 4.09 -23.21 14.86
C PHE A 282 4.46 -21.88 14.19
N GLY A 283 4.77 -20.84 14.98
CA GLY A 283 5.23 -19.56 14.43
C GLY A 283 6.53 -19.65 13.64
N ARG A 284 7.45 -20.56 14.00
CA ARG A 284 8.67 -20.81 13.24
C ARG A 284 8.36 -21.31 11.82
N ARG A 285 7.37 -22.17 11.65
CA ARG A 285 6.92 -22.65 10.33
C ARG A 285 6.27 -21.53 9.50
N GLU A 286 5.49 -20.65 10.13
CA GLU A 286 4.95 -19.45 9.45
C GLU A 286 6.07 -18.50 8.98
N ILE A 287 7.12 -18.31 9.80
CA ILE A 287 8.33 -17.56 9.41
C ILE A 287 9.03 -18.24 8.23
N GLU A 288 9.27 -19.55 8.29
CA GLU A 288 9.95 -20.33 7.23
C GLU A 288 9.18 -20.33 5.90
N ILE A 289 7.84 -20.22 5.94
CA ILE A 289 7.01 -19.98 4.75
C ILE A 289 7.23 -18.55 4.24
N ALA A 290 7.21 -17.55 5.12
CA ALA A 290 7.44 -16.16 4.73
C ALA A 290 8.84 -15.92 4.12
N GLU A 291 9.89 -16.60 4.61
CA GLU A 291 11.26 -16.47 4.08
C GLU A 291 11.40 -16.87 2.61
N GLN A 292 10.54 -17.76 2.10
CA GLN A 292 10.57 -18.21 0.71
C GLN A 292 10.15 -17.10 -0.27
N ASP A 293 9.10 -16.36 0.08
CA ASP A 293 8.62 -15.20 -0.69
C ASP A 293 9.44 -13.92 -0.43
N MET A 294 10.23 -13.88 0.65
CA MET A 294 11.04 -12.70 1.04
C MET A 294 12.51 -12.78 0.56
N SER A 295 12.69 -13.23 -0.67
CA SER A 295 14.00 -13.52 -1.32
C SER A 295 15.03 -12.37 -1.24
N ALA A 296 14.57 -11.11 -1.25
CA ALA A 296 15.41 -9.92 -1.12
C ALA A 296 16.06 -9.80 0.27
N LEU A 297 15.29 -10.00 1.35
CA LEU A 297 15.83 -10.00 2.72
C LEU A 297 16.80 -11.16 2.94
N ILE A 298 16.47 -12.36 2.43
CA ILE A 298 17.37 -13.52 2.49
C ILE A 298 18.66 -13.26 1.70
N SER A 299 18.59 -12.52 0.60
CA SER A 299 19.77 -12.08 -0.16
C SER A 299 20.62 -11.06 0.61
N LEU A 300 20.01 -10.15 1.37
CA LEU A 300 20.72 -9.26 2.30
C LEU A 300 21.39 -10.06 3.44
N ARG A 301 20.69 -11.01 4.07
CA ARG A 301 21.26 -11.91 5.10
C ARG A 301 22.50 -12.65 4.59
N LYS A 302 22.44 -13.19 3.36
CA LYS A 302 23.57 -13.90 2.73
C LYS A 302 24.77 -12.99 2.49
N ARG A 303 24.56 -11.77 1.96
CA ARG A 303 25.65 -10.77 1.80
C ARG A 303 26.23 -10.33 3.16
N ALA A 304 25.40 -10.27 4.20
CA ALA A 304 25.79 -9.89 5.56
C ALA A 304 26.61 -10.95 6.33
N GLN A 305 26.91 -12.11 5.73
CA GLN A 305 27.78 -13.11 6.36
C GLN A 305 29.24 -12.66 6.44
N GLY A 306 29.69 -11.79 5.53
CA GLY A 306 31.02 -11.16 5.57
C GLY A 306 31.06 -9.81 6.29
N GLU A 307 30.00 -9.00 6.19
CA GLU A 307 29.94 -7.64 6.77
C GLU A 307 28.67 -7.46 7.61
N LYS A 308 28.79 -6.88 8.81
CA LYS A 308 27.67 -6.59 9.71
C LYS A 308 27.40 -5.08 9.78
N PRO A 309 26.67 -4.49 8.82
CA PRO A 309 26.49 -3.03 8.71
C PRO A 309 25.63 -2.43 9.82
N LEU A 310 24.97 -3.22 10.65
CA LEU A 310 24.22 -2.76 11.83
C LEU A 310 24.91 -3.17 13.15
N ALA A 311 26.19 -3.54 13.12
CA ALA A 311 26.95 -3.87 14.33
C ALA A 311 26.90 -2.73 15.36
N GLY A 312 26.35 -3.01 16.54
CA GLY A 312 26.16 -2.03 17.62
C GLY A 312 24.89 -1.17 17.51
N ALA A 313 24.08 -1.34 16.46
CA ALA A 313 22.75 -0.76 16.41
C ALA A 313 21.88 -1.39 17.50
N LYS A 314 21.15 -0.55 18.23
CA LYS A 314 20.19 -0.90 19.28
C LYS A 314 18.84 -0.36 18.84
N ILE A 315 18.13 -1.19 18.08
CA ILE A 315 16.89 -0.86 17.39
C ILE A 315 15.73 -1.18 18.33
N VAL A 316 14.87 -0.19 18.56
CA VAL A 316 13.52 -0.46 19.06
C VAL A 316 12.56 -0.35 17.87
N GLY A 317 11.77 -1.41 17.66
CA GLY A 317 10.76 -1.49 16.62
C GLY A 317 9.35 -1.43 17.21
N CYS A 318 8.45 -0.71 16.54
CA CYS A 318 7.01 -0.73 16.82
C CYS A 318 6.26 -0.84 15.49
N THR A 319 5.82 -2.04 15.15
CA THR A 319 5.13 -2.37 13.89
C THR A 319 4.15 -3.52 14.09
N HIS A 320 3.38 -3.89 13.07
CA HIS A 320 2.58 -5.12 13.10
C HIS A 320 3.48 -6.34 13.27
N ILE A 321 3.25 -7.18 14.29
CA ILE A 321 4.05 -8.39 14.53
C ILE A 321 3.43 -9.55 13.77
N THR A 322 3.97 -9.80 12.58
CA THR A 322 3.59 -10.88 11.67
C THR A 322 4.82 -11.69 11.25
N ALA A 323 4.61 -12.83 10.59
CA ALA A 323 5.69 -13.65 10.01
C ALA A 323 6.65 -12.82 9.15
N GLN A 324 6.13 -11.87 8.36
CA GLN A 324 6.94 -10.99 7.51
C GLN A 324 7.82 -10.02 8.34
N THR A 325 7.25 -9.44 9.41
CA THR A 325 8.01 -8.62 10.36
C THR A 325 9.05 -9.44 11.10
N ALA A 326 8.78 -10.70 11.43
CA ALA A 326 9.78 -11.59 12.02
C ALA A 326 10.96 -11.85 11.07
N VAL A 327 10.71 -12.05 9.77
CA VAL A 327 11.79 -12.16 8.76
C VAL A 327 12.62 -10.87 8.71
N LEU A 328 12.01 -9.69 8.81
CA LEU A 328 12.71 -8.41 8.94
C LEU A 328 13.58 -8.36 10.22
N ILE A 329 12.99 -8.63 11.39
CA ILE A 329 13.69 -8.60 12.70
C ILE A 329 14.91 -9.52 12.67
N GLU A 330 14.76 -10.76 12.21
CA GLU A 330 15.86 -11.73 12.13
C GLU A 330 16.90 -11.32 11.07
N THR A 331 16.51 -10.57 10.02
CA THR A 331 17.44 -9.94 9.08
C THR A 331 18.24 -8.82 9.74
N LEU A 332 17.61 -7.95 10.54
CA LEU A 332 18.30 -6.89 11.29
C LEU A 332 19.29 -7.47 12.31
N CYS A 333 18.91 -8.55 13.00
CA CYS A 333 19.80 -9.29 13.89
C CYS A 333 20.99 -9.92 13.12
N ALA A 334 20.75 -10.52 11.94
CA ALA A 334 21.82 -11.07 11.10
C ALA A 334 22.80 -9.98 10.61
N LEU A 335 22.30 -8.80 10.26
CA LEU A 335 23.06 -7.60 9.91
C LEU A 335 23.87 -7.01 11.09
N GLY A 336 23.70 -7.52 12.31
CA GLY A 336 24.47 -7.18 13.51
C GLY A 336 23.76 -6.32 14.55
N ALA A 337 22.47 -6.01 14.36
CA ALA A 337 21.70 -5.21 15.31
C ALA A 337 21.29 -6.02 16.56
N GLN A 338 20.99 -5.29 17.63
CA GLN A 338 20.21 -5.77 18.77
C GLN A 338 18.80 -5.18 18.67
N CYS A 339 17.78 -6.04 18.67
CA CYS A 339 16.38 -5.63 18.45
C CYS A 339 15.51 -5.87 19.70
N ARG A 340 14.65 -4.90 20.03
CA ARG A 340 13.52 -5.03 20.96
C ARG A 340 12.26 -4.59 20.22
N TRP A 341 11.13 -5.29 20.40
CA TRP A 341 9.95 -5.08 19.53
C TRP A 341 8.61 -5.10 20.28
N SER A 342 7.74 -4.15 19.93
CA SER A 342 6.33 -4.08 20.35
C SER A 342 5.40 -4.03 19.13
N ALA A 343 4.11 -4.32 19.33
CA ALA A 343 3.10 -4.11 18.31
C ALA A 343 2.80 -2.61 18.13
N CYS A 344 2.50 -2.16 16.90
CA CYS A 344 1.87 -0.85 16.65
C CYS A 344 0.32 -0.91 16.68
N ASN A 345 -0.27 -2.11 16.79
CA ASN A 345 -1.72 -2.28 16.87
C ASN A 345 -2.13 -3.54 17.64
N ILE A 346 -3.01 -3.36 18.63
CA ILE A 346 -3.49 -4.37 19.60
C ILE A 346 -4.10 -5.66 19.01
N TYR A 347 -4.51 -5.67 17.74
CA TYR A 347 -5.06 -6.87 17.08
C TYR A 347 -4.17 -7.46 15.98
N SER A 348 -3.06 -6.80 15.66
CA SER A 348 -2.19 -7.17 14.54
C SER A 348 -1.20 -8.30 14.83
N THR A 349 -0.93 -8.57 16.12
CA THR A 349 0.03 -9.59 16.55
C THR A 349 -0.42 -11.00 16.18
N GLN A 350 0.46 -11.74 15.50
CA GLN A 350 0.43 -13.19 15.38
C GLN A 350 1.11 -13.79 16.62
N ASN A 351 0.35 -14.41 17.52
CA ASN A 351 0.82 -14.84 18.86
C ASN A 351 1.93 -15.89 18.76
N GLU A 352 1.72 -16.85 17.87
CA GLU A 352 2.63 -17.88 17.45
C GLU A 352 3.96 -17.33 16.92
N VAL A 353 3.94 -16.27 16.11
CA VAL A 353 5.15 -15.61 15.59
C VAL A 353 5.86 -14.81 16.67
N ALA A 354 5.13 -14.12 17.54
CA ALA A 354 5.70 -13.45 18.71
C ALA A 354 6.44 -14.45 19.62
N ALA A 355 5.85 -15.64 19.84
CA ALA A 355 6.50 -16.74 20.54
C ALA A 355 7.75 -17.25 19.81
N ALA A 356 7.71 -17.40 18.48
CA ALA A 356 8.86 -17.85 17.68
C ALA A 356 10.06 -16.88 17.69
N LEU A 357 9.79 -15.57 17.82
CA LEU A 357 10.81 -14.53 18.02
C LEU A 357 11.37 -14.54 19.46
N ALA A 358 10.49 -14.66 20.46
CA ALA A 358 10.89 -14.78 21.87
C ALA A 358 11.76 -16.02 22.12
N GLU A 359 11.45 -17.14 21.46
CA GLU A 359 12.22 -18.39 21.51
C GLU A 359 13.57 -18.26 20.77
N ALA A 360 13.61 -17.55 19.64
CA ALA A 360 14.87 -17.18 19.00
C ALA A 360 15.77 -16.32 19.92
N GLY A 361 15.18 -15.59 20.87
CA GLY A 361 15.87 -14.74 21.85
C GLY A 361 15.74 -13.23 21.56
N VAL A 362 14.82 -12.84 20.68
CA VAL A 362 14.44 -11.43 20.49
C VAL A 362 13.54 -11.02 21.65
N ALA A 363 13.78 -9.83 22.21
CA ALA A 363 12.94 -9.30 23.28
C ALA A 363 11.67 -8.65 22.69
N VAL A 364 10.62 -9.47 22.56
CA VAL A 364 9.30 -9.08 22.06
C VAL A 364 8.32 -8.88 23.21
N PHE A 365 7.58 -7.79 23.20
CA PHE A 365 6.49 -7.50 24.14
C PHE A 365 5.23 -7.21 23.32
N ALA A 366 4.42 -8.24 23.07
CA ALA A 366 3.18 -8.12 22.31
C ALA A 366 2.30 -9.39 22.38
N TRP A 367 0.98 -9.21 22.24
CA TRP A 367 0.02 -10.29 21.97
C TRP A 367 -1.21 -9.77 21.22
N LYS A 368 -2.04 -10.70 20.73
CA LYS A 368 -3.32 -10.36 20.12
C LYS A 368 -4.37 -10.11 21.20
N GLY A 369 -5.03 -8.95 21.15
CA GLY A 369 -6.01 -8.53 22.16
C GLY A 369 -5.38 -7.84 23.37
N GLU A 370 -4.34 -7.03 23.16
CA GLU A 370 -3.84 -6.07 24.16
C GLU A 370 -4.95 -5.07 24.56
N SER A 371 -4.99 -4.67 25.84
CA SER A 371 -5.69 -3.45 26.24
C SER A 371 -4.87 -2.19 25.89
N GLU A 372 -5.48 -1.01 25.97
CA GLU A 372 -4.75 0.25 25.73
C GLU A 372 -3.60 0.45 26.75
N ASP A 373 -3.76 0.03 28.00
CA ASP A 373 -2.70 0.06 29.02
C ASP A 373 -1.58 -0.97 28.73
N ASP A 374 -1.92 -2.14 28.20
CA ASP A 374 -0.94 -3.16 27.80
C ASP A 374 -0.10 -2.69 26.61
N PHE A 375 -0.73 -2.08 25.61
CA PHE A 375 -0.08 -1.51 24.44
C PHE A 375 1.03 -0.51 24.81
N TRP A 376 0.70 0.48 25.64
CA TRP A 376 1.69 1.45 26.11
C TRP A 376 2.74 0.82 27.05
N TRP A 377 2.38 -0.20 27.83
CA TRP A 377 3.32 -0.97 28.64
C TRP A 377 4.32 -1.76 27.77
N CYS A 378 3.88 -2.37 26.68
CA CYS A 378 4.71 -3.09 25.71
C CYS A 378 5.76 -2.17 25.06
N ILE A 379 5.34 -1.00 24.58
CA ILE A 379 6.25 0.04 24.06
C ILE A 379 7.25 0.48 25.16
N ASP A 380 6.78 0.68 26.40
CA ASP A 380 7.62 1.05 27.53
C ASP A 380 8.69 0.00 27.86
N ARG A 381 8.34 -1.29 27.89
CA ARG A 381 9.29 -2.41 28.09
C ARG A 381 10.35 -2.48 27.00
N CYS A 382 10.02 -2.09 25.77
CA CYS A 382 10.98 -2.09 24.67
C CYS A 382 12.03 -0.97 24.81
N VAL A 383 11.62 0.22 25.26
CA VAL A 383 12.49 1.40 25.42
C VAL A 383 13.31 1.37 26.72
N ASN A 384 12.71 0.90 27.82
CA ASN A 384 13.22 1.10 29.17
C ASN A 384 13.82 -0.20 29.76
N MET A 385 15.13 -0.39 29.59
CA MET A 385 15.88 -1.53 30.13
C MET A 385 17.26 -1.10 30.67
N ASP A 386 17.61 -1.55 31.87
CA ASP A 386 18.91 -1.23 32.49
C ASP A 386 20.10 -1.72 31.65
N GLY A 387 21.11 -0.86 31.49
CA GLY A 387 22.28 -1.11 30.63
C GLY A 387 22.00 -1.09 29.12
N TRP A 388 20.74 -1.05 28.68
CA TRP A 388 20.37 -1.05 27.26
C TRP A 388 19.63 0.23 26.87
N GLN A 389 20.33 1.12 26.15
CA GLN A 389 19.75 2.33 25.59
C GLN A 389 19.63 2.19 24.08
N ALA A 390 18.43 2.44 23.55
CA ALA A 390 18.17 2.50 22.13
C ALA A 390 19.07 3.55 21.44
N ASN A 391 19.48 3.28 20.20
CA ASN A 391 20.15 4.25 19.34
C ASN A 391 19.54 4.34 17.93
N MET A 392 18.53 3.54 17.61
CA MET A 392 17.76 3.59 16.37
C MET A 392 16.29 3.29 16.67
N ILE A 393 15.38 3.90 15.91
CA ILE A 393 13.93 3.63 15.95
C ILE A 393 13.47 3.15 14.58
N LEU A 394 12.60 2.13 14.56
CA LEU A 394 11.76 1.77 13.41
C LEU A 394 10.31 1.80 13.87
N ASP A 395 9.45 2.54 13.16
CA ASP A 395 8.12 2.92 13.64
C ASP A 395 7.08 2.85 12.50
N ASP A 396 5.85 2.54 12.87
CA ASP A 396 4.68 2.48 12.00
C ASP A 396 3.49 3.12 12.75
N GLY A 397 3.17 4.35 12.35
CA GLY A 397 2.18 5.21 13.00
C GLY A 397 2.81 6.32 13.86
N GLY A 398 4.09 6.18 14.25
CA GLY A 398 4.85 7.18 14.99
C GLY A 398 4.62 7.16 16.50
N ASP A 399 3.94 6.13 17.06
CA ASP A 399 3.58 6.09 18.48
C ASP A 399 4.78 5.75 19.38
N LEU A 400 5.74 4.94 18.91
CA LEU A 400 7.01 4.70 19.62
C LEU A 400 7.86 5.98 19.67
N THR A 401 7.99 6.67 18.53
CA THR A 401 8.66 7.97 18.42
C THR A 401 8.04 8.98 19.38
N HIS A 402 6.71 9.06 19.42
CA HIS A 402 5.97 9.95 20.33
C HIS A 402 6.18 9.59 21.81
N TRP A 403 6.20 8.30 22.15
CA TRP A 403 6.46 7.81 23.51
C TRP A 403 7.88 8.12 23.98
N VAL A 404 8.89 7.83 23.14
CA VAL A 404 10.31 8.12 23.44
C VAL A 404 10.53 9.63 23.54
N TYR A 405 9.97 10.43 22.63
CA TYR A 405 10.04 11.90 22.67
C TYR A 405 9.44 12.49 23.95
N LYS A 406 8.24 12.03 24.37
CA LYS A 406 7.56 12.55 25.57
C LYS A 406 8.16 12.05 26.88
N LYS A 407 8.35 10.74 27.01
CA LYS A 407 8.64 10.06 28.30
C LYS A 407 10.14 9.85 28.52
N TYR A 408 10.93 9.74 27.45
CA TYR A 408 12.36 9.45 27.50
C TYR A 408 13.21 10.46 26.70
N PRO A 409 13.09 11.79 26.94
CA PRO A 409 13.78 12.81 26.15
C PRO A 409 15.32 12.69 26.18
N ASN A 410 15.89 12.08 27.24
CA ASN A 410 17.32 11.79 27.35
C ASN A 410 17.76 10.56 26.52
N VAL A 411 16.84 9.68 26.14
CA VAL A 411 17.06 8.60 25.16
C VAL A 411 16.82 9.14 23.75
N PHE A 412 15.77 9.95 23.54
CA PHE A 412 15.46 10.58 22.25
C PHE A 412 16.66 11.34 21.67
N LYS A 413 17.35 12.13 22.50
CA LYS A 413 18.60 12.84 22.14
C LYS A 413 19.81 11.95 21.80
N LYS A 414 19.73 10.63 22.02
CA LYS A 414 20.78 9.64 21.69
C LYS A 414 20.42 8.74 20.52
N ILE A 415 19.19 8.83 20.01
CA ILE A 415 18.80 8.17 18.77
C ILE A 415 19.60 8.77 17.61
N ARG A 416 20.20 7.93 16.77
CA ARG A 416 20.96 8.34 15.57
C ARG A 416 20.05 8.57 14.38
N GLY A 417 18.92 7.86 14.31
CA GLY A 417 17.88 8.12 13.33
C GLY A 417 16.60 7.30 13.56
N ILE A 418 15.53 7.77 12.93
CA ILE A 418 14.19 7.18 12.94
C ILE A 418 13.87 6.71 11.51
N VAL A 419 13.31 5.51 11.36
CA VAL A 419 12.72 5.02 10.11
C VAL A 419 11.22 4.87 10.32
N GLU A 420 10.40 5.52 9.49
CA GLU A 420 8.93 5.53 9.64
C GLU A 420 8.24 5.07 8.35
N GLU A 421 7.28 4.16 8.50
CA GLU A 421 6.61 3.47 7.40
C GLU A 421 5.27 4.06 6.95
N SER A 422 4.60 4.84 7.82
CA SER A 422 3.21 5.25 7.63
C SER A 422 3.04 6.72 7.25
N VAL A 423 1.98 7.03 6.50
CA VAL A 423 1.52 8.41 6.24
C VAL A 423 1.35 9.20 7.55
N THR A 424 0.80 8.55 8.58
CA THR A 424 0.43 9.19 9.86
C THR A 424 1.66 9.59 10.68
N GLY A 425 2.61 8.66 10.85
CA GLY A 425 3.86 8.91 11.54
C GLY A 425 4.76 9.87 10.77
N VAL A 426 4.83 9.77 9.44
CA VAL A 426 5.53 10.75 8.59
C VAL A 426 4.95 12.15 8.78
N HIS A 427 3.62 12.30 8.83
CA HIS A 427 2.97 13.58 9.11
C HIS A 427 3.30 14.11 10.52
N ARG A 428 3.31 13.25 11.55
CA ARG A 428 3.74 13.59 12.92
C ARG A 428 5.23 14.03 12.95
N LEU A 429 6.11 13.37 12.21
CA LEU A 429 7.53 13.74 12.06
C LEU A 429 7.70 15.10 11.37
N TYR A 430 6.95 15.37 10.29
CA TYR A 430 6.95 16.70 9.65
C TYR A 430 6.43 17.81 10.58
N GLN A 431 5.49 17.50 11.50
CA GLN A 431 5.07 18.46 12.54
C GLN A 431 6.19 18.72 13.56
N LEU A 432 6.93 17.69 13.98
CA LEU A 432 8.08 17.84 14.88
C LEU A 432 9.24 18.62 14.23
N SER A 433 9.55 18.37 12.95
CA SER A 433 10.53 19.13 12.17
C SER A 433 10.14 20.62 12.07
N LYS A 434 8.92 20.91 11.56
CA LYS A 434 8.41 22.29 11.43
C LYS A 434 8.33 23.06 12.75
N ALA A 435 8.22 22.36 13.87
CA ALA A 435 8.20 22.95 15.21
C ALA A 435 9.60 23.08 15.86
N GLY A 436 10.68 22.69 15.19
CA GLY A 436 12.04 22.68 15.75
C GLY A 436 12.25 21.69 16.91
N LYS A 437 11.43 20.63 16.95
CA LYS A 437 11.37 19.65 18.06
C LYS A 437 11.88 18.26 17.69
N LEU A 438 12.02 17.97 16.40
CA LEU A 438 12.75 16.79 15.94
C LEU A 438 14.24 17.01 16.23
N CYS A 439 14.85 16.13 17.04
CA CYS A 439 16.26 16.27 17.47
C CYS A 439 17.22 15.35 16.70
N VAL A 440 16.72 14.55 15.77
CA VAL A 440 17.41 13.44 15.10
C VAL A 440 16.94 13.33 13.66
N PRO A 441 17.74 12.85 12.70
CA PRO A 441 17.27 12.66 11.32
C PRO A 441 16.20 11.56 11.27
N ALA A 442 15.21 11.74 10.40
CA ALA A 442 14.20 10.73 10.12
C ALA A 442 14.17 10.37 8.63
N MET A 443 13.93 9.10 8.31
CA MET A 443 13.79 8.58 6.95
C MET A 443 12.33 8.18 6.72
N ASN A 444 11.66 8.92 5.84
CA ASN A 444 10.32 8.67 5.35
C ASN A 444 10.38 7.51 4.35
N VAL A 445 9.97 6.32 4.79
CA VAL A 445 9.85 5.11 3.94
C VAL A 445 8.46 5.03 3.30
N ASN A 446 7.44 5.69 3.85
CA ASN A 446 6.10 5.72 3.24
C ASN A 446 6.12 6.23 1.79
N ASP A 447 6.89 7.29 1.54
CA ASP A 447 6.97 7.97 0.25
C ASP A 447 8.13 7.46 -0.63
N SER A 448 8.83 6.38 -0.23
CA SER A 448 9.68 5.61 -1.14
C SER A 448 8.85 5.03 -2.27
N VAL A 449 9.37 5.05 -3.50
CA VAL A 449 8.73 4.51 -4.72
C VAL A 449 8.30 3.06 -4.50
N THR A 450 9.17 2.28 -3.87
CA THR A 450 8.97 0.86 -3.58
C THR A 450 7.95 0.59 -2.48
N LYS A 451 7.68 1.52 -1.57
CA LYS A 451 6.60 1.38 -0.58
C LYS A 451 5.28 1.84 -1.18
N GLN A 452 5.22 3.09 -1.65
CA GLN A 452 3.98 3.77 -2.00
C GLN A 452 3.23 3.15 -3.18
N LYS A 453 3.94 2.54 -4.15
CA LYS A 453 3.33 1.89 -5.33
C LYS A 453 3.16 0.38 -5.25
N PHE A 454 3.65 -0.26 -4.19
CA PHE A 454 3.54 -1.71 -4.05
C PHE A 454 2.67 -2.06 -2.84
N ASP A 455 2.96 -1.48 -1.67
CA ASP A 455 2.18 -1.71 -0.46
C ASP A 455 0.80 -1.05 -0.55
N ASN A 456 0.78 0.28 -0.56
CA ASN A 456 -0.45 1.07 -0.55
C ASN A 456 -1.33 0.82 -1.81
N LEU A 457 -0.79 0.23 -2.89
CA LEU A 457 -1.53 -0.06 -4.13
C LEU A 457 -1.83 -1.56 -4.32
N TYR A 458 -0.82 -2.43 -4.35
CA TYR A 458 -1.01 -3.85 -4.70
C TYR A 458 -1.41 -4.71 -3.50
N CYS A 459 -0.89 -4.46 -2.30
CA CYS A 459 -1.38 -5.11 -1.09
C CYS A 459 -2.87 -4.81 -0.90
N CYS A 460 -3.25 -3.53 -1.00
CA CYS A 460 -4.65 -3.08 -0.88
C CYS A 460 -5.59 -3.56 -2.00
N ARG A 461 -5.04 -3.89 -3.18
CA ARG A 461 -5.78 -4.51 -4.30
C ARG A 461 -6.15 -5.98 -4.01
N GLU A 462 -5.35 -6.70 -3.25
CA GLU A 462 -5.58 -8.12 -2.96
C GLU A 462 -6.32 -8.30 -1.63
N SER A 463 -5.87 -7.62 -0.57
CA SER A 463 -6.44 -7.75 0.78
C SER A 463 -7.88 -7.26 0.93
N ILE A 464 -8.35 -6.34 0.07
CA ILE A 464 -9.76 -5.89 0.08
C ILE A 464 -10.71 -7.02 -0.33
N LEU A 465 -10.31 -7.85 -1.29
CA LEU A 465 -11.13 -8.94 -1.81
C LEU A 465 -11.19 -10.07 -0.79
N ASP A 466 -10.03 -10.45 -0.27
CA ASP A 466 -9.87 -11.47 0.77
C ASP A 466 -10.59 -11.06 2.07
N GLY A 467 -10.37 -9.83 2.56
CA GLY A 467 -11.02 -9.30 3.76
C GLY A 467 -12.54 -9.22 3.66
N LEU A 468 -13.09 -8.74 2.53
CA LEU A 468 -14.54 -8.76 2.30
C LEU A 468 -15.08 -10.20 2.16
N LYS A 469 -14.31 -11.12 1.57
CA LYS A 469 -14.72 -12.53 1.45
C LYS A 469 -14.78 -13.26 2.79
N ARG A 470 -13.71 -13.24 3.59
CA ARG A 470 -13.66 -13.93 4.90
C ARG A 470 -14.75 -13.46 5.87
N THR A 471 -15.12 -12.18 5.78
CA THR A 471 -16.11 -11.56 6.68
C THR A 471 -17.56 -11.71 6.24
N THR A 472 -17.85 -11.57 4.93
CA THR A 472 -19.24 -11.45 4.45
C THR A 472 -19.65 -12.46 3.39
N ASP A 473 -18.71 -13.26 2.87
CA ASP A 473 -18.89 -14.25 1.81
C ASP A 473 -19.44 -13.69 0.47
N VAL A 474 -19.70 -12.38 0.39
CA VAL A 474 -20.57 -11.72 -0.60
C VAL A 474 -20.14 -11.90 -2.05
N MET A 475 -21.10 -12.04 -2.97
CA MET A 475 -20.86 -12.01 -4.41
C MET A 475 -20.74 -10.55 -4.90
N PHE A 476 -19.54 -10.16 -5.37
CA PHE A 476 -19.24 -8.80 -5.84
C PHE A 476 -19.87 -8.43 -7.19
N GLY A 477 -20.02 -9.40 -8.10
CA GLY A 477 -20.55 -9.13 -9.45
C GLY A 477 -21.92 -8.46 -9.41
N GLY A 478 -22.04 -7.31 -10.08
CA GLY A 478 -23.25 -6.49 -10.11
C GLY A 478 -23.57 -5.70 -8.84
N LYS A 479 -22.77 -5.80 -7.77
CA LYS A 479 -22.94 -4.95 -6.57
C LYS A 479 -22.52 -3.52 -6.86
N GLN A 480 -23.23 -2.57 -6.27
CA GLN A 480 -22.87 -1.16 -6.27
C GLN A 480 -21.95 -0.88 -5.08
N VAL A 481 -20.71 -0.52 -5.34
CA VAL A 481 -19.71 -0.21 -4.30
C VAL A 481 -19.34 1.26 -4.40
N VAL A 482 -19.20 1.96 -3.27
CA VAL A 482 -18.58 3.29 -3.23
C VAL A 482 -17.28 3.25 -2.44
N VAL A 483 -16.21 3.73 -3.08
CA VAL A 483 -14.89 3.89 -2.47
C VAL A 483 -14.67 5.39 -2.22
N CYS A 484 -14.31 5.76 -1.00
CA CYS A 484 -14.05 7.14 -0.62
C CYS A 484 -12.54 7.38 -0.56
N GLY A 485 -12.03 8.29 -1.40
CA GLY A 485 -10.61 8.48 -1.66
C GLY A 485 -10.12 7.66 -2.86
N TYR A 486 -9.29 8.30 -3.71
CA TYR A 486 -8.65 7.71 -4.88
C TYR A 486 -7.14 8.00 -4.92
N GLY A 487 -6.52 8.11 -3.74
CA GLY A 487 -5.10 7.81 -3.55
C GLY A 487 -4.78 6.34 -3.85
N GLU A 488 -3.56 5.90 -3.58
CA GLU A 488 -3.09 4.55 -3.99
C GLU A 488 -3.93 3.40 -3.42
N VAL A 489 -4.38 3.50 -2.17
CA VAL A 489 -5.30 2.53 -1.54
C VAL A 489 -6.63 2.48 -2.30
N GLY A 490 -7.21 3.65 -2.60
CA GLY A 490 -8.44 3.78 -3.38
C GLY A 490 -8.31 3.19 -4.77
N LYS A 491 -7.21 3.48 -5.48
CA LYS A 491 -6.88 2.90 -6.80
C LYS A 491 -6.80 1.38 -6.74
N GLY A 492 -6.09 0.84 -5.76
CA GLY A 492 -5.95 -0.60 -5.53
C GLY A 492 -7.31 -1.28 -5.35
N CYS A 493 -8.12 -0.78 -4.42
CA CYS A 493 -9.44 -1.35 -4.14
C CYS A 493 -10.40 -1.22 -5.34
N CYS A 494 -10.41 -0.07 -6.03
CA CYS A 494 -11.27 0.15 -7.19
C CYS A 494 -10.92 -0.80 -8.36
N ALA A 495 -9.62 -1.00 -8.63
CA ALA A 495 -9.17 -1.92 -9.67
C ALA A 495 -9.59 -3.37 -9.38
N ALA A 496 -9.41 -3.82 -8.12
CA ALA A 496 -9.78 -5.14 -7.67
C ALA A 496 -11.28 -5.44 -7.84
N LEU A 497 -12.12 -4.52 -7.37
CA LEU A 497 -13.58 -4.68 -7.37
C LEU A 497 -14.16 -4.57 -8.79
N LYS A 498 -13.60 -3.68 -9.64
CA LYS A 498 -13.95 -3.58 -11.06
C LYS A 498 -13.60 -4.85 -11.83
N ALA A 499 -12.47 -5.50 -11.53
CA ALA A 499 -12.09 -6.78 -12.14
C ALA A 499 -13.06 -7.93 -11.80
N LEU A 500 -13.71 -7.89 -10.63
CA LEU A 500 -14.76 -8.85 -10.25
C LEU A 500 -16.19 -8.43 -10.67
N GLY A 501 -16.30 -7.41 -11.53
CA GLY A 501 -17.58 -6.97 -12.10
C GLY A 501 -18.48 -6.19 -11.14
N ALA A 502 -17.92 -5.58 -10.08
CA ALA A 502 -18.65 -4.61 -9.26
C ALA A 502 -18.80 -3.26 -9.97
N ILE A 503 -19.92 -2.58 -9.72
CA ILE A 503 -20.19 -1.22 -10.20
C ILE A 503 -19.59 -0.25 -9.16
N VAL A 504 -18.39 0.24 -9.43
CA VAL A 504 -17.63 1.07 -8.49
C VAL A 504 -17.86 2.57 -8.76
N TYR A 505 -18.35 3.26 -7.74
CA TYR A 505 -18.40 4.72 -7.62
C TYR A 505 -17.24 5.21 -6.76
N ILE A 506 -16.78 6.44 -6.99
CA ILE A 506 -15.71 7.07 -6.21
C ILE A 506 -16.19 8.39 -5.62
N THR A 507 -15.74 8.72 -4.41
CA THR A 507 -15.80 10.08 -3.87
C THR A 507 -14.39 10.61 -3.66
N GLU A 508 -14.14 11.88 -4.00
CA GLU A 508 -12.84 12.52 -3.90
C GLU A 508 -12.99 14.02 -3.57
N ILE A 509 -11.93 14.58 -3.01
CA ILE A 509 -11.74 16.02 -2.75
C ILE A 509 -10.61 16.60 -3.61
N ASP A 510 -9.63 15.79 -4.03
CA ASP A 510 -8.53 16.23 -4.90
C ASP A 510 -8.99 16.14 -6.38
N PRO A 511 -9.00 17.25 -7.14
CA PRO A 511 -9.42 17.26 -8.54
C PRO A 511 -8.49 16.44 -9.46
N ILE A 512 -7.22 16.22 -9.08
CA ILE A 512 -6.27 15.38 -9.82
C ILE A 512 -6.65 13.91 -9.65
N CYS A 513 -6.91 13.46 -8.41
CA CYS A 513 -7.36 12.10 -8.12
C CYS A 513 -8.76 11.84 -8.71
N ALA A 514 -9.68 12.82 -8.63
CA ALA A 514 -10.99 12.73 -9.27
C ALA A 514 -10.90 12.65 -10.81
N LEU A 515 -9.98 13.39 -11.44
CA LEU A 515 -9.75 13.29 -12.88
C LEU A 515 -9.16 11.94 -13.27
N GLN A 516 -8.20 11.41 -12.49
CA GLN A 516 -7.69 10.04 -12.68
C GLN A 516 -8.81 9.01 -12.61
N ALA A 517 -9.67 9.06 -11.58
CA ALA A 517 -10.83 8.17 -11.45
C ALA A 517 -11.75 8.20 -12.68
N CYS A 518 -12.04 9.39 -13.22
CA CYS A 518 -12.82 9.53 -14.45
C CYS A 518 -12.11 8.92 -15.68
N MET A 519 -10.79 9.13 -15.83
CA MET A 519 -10.00 8.59 -16.94
C MET A 519 -9.83 7.05 -16.85
N ASP A 520 -9.72 6.51 -15.64
CA ASP A 520 -9.71 5.06 -15.37
C ASP A 520 -11.10 4.42 -15.53
N GLY A 521 -12.11 5.21 -15.95
CA GLY A 521 -13.46 4.76 -16.28
C GLY A 521 -14.30 4.41 -15.05
N PHE A 522 -14.22 5.23 -14.01
CA PHE A 522 -15.10 5.19 -12.83
C PHE A 522 -15.97 6.46 -12.78
N ARG A 523 -17.11 6.39 -12.10
CA ARG A 523 -17.97 7.56 -11.88
C ARG A 523 -17.67 8.20 -10.53
N VAL A 524 -17.11 9.40 -10.55
CA VAL A 524 -17.00 10.26 -9.36
C VAL A 524 -18.39 10.82 -9.01
N VAL A 525 -18.74 10.79 -7.72
CA VAL A 525 -20.02 11.20 -7.14
C VAL A 525 -19.80 11.81 -5.76
N LYS A 526 -20.82 12.43 -5.17
CA LYS A 526 -20.83 12.70 -3.72
C LYS A 526 -21.44 11.50 -2.99
N LEU A 527 -20.92 11.13 -1.81
CA LEU A 527 -21.45 10.01 -1.02
C LEU A 527 -22.96 10.13 -0.78
N ASN A 528 -23.41 11.35 -0.50
CA ASN A 528 -24.82 11.72 -0.30
C ASN A 528 -25.75 11.42 -1.50
N GLU A 529 -25.23 11.30 -2.72
CA GLU A 529 -26.00 10.99 -3.94
C GLU A 529 -26.27 9.48 -4.07
N VAL A 530 -25.38 8.63 -3.54
CA VAL A 530 -25.40 7.16 -3.75
C VAL A 530 -25.63 6.32 -2.49
N ILE A 531 -25.53 6.91 -1.29
CA ILE A 531 -25.60 6.19 0.00
C ILE A 531 -26.86 5.31 0.17
N ARG A 532 -27.98 5.68 -0.44
CA ARG A 532 -29.27 4.95 -0.38
C ARG A 532 -29.33 3.70 -1.28
N GLN A 533 -28.38 3.50 -2.19
CA GLN A 533 -28.44 2.43 -3.22
C GLN A 533 -27.24 1.47 -3.21
N VAL A 534 -26.08 1.90 -2.68
CA VAL A 534 -24.87 1.08 -2.61
C VAL A 534 -25.04 -0.13 -1.69
N ASP A 535 -24.37 -1.23 -2.05
CA ASP A 535 -24.25 -2.47 -1.29
C ASP A 535 -23.06 -2.46 -0.33
N VAL A 536 -21.98 -1.77 -0.71
CA VAL A 536 -20.73 -1.71 0.06
C VAL A 536 -20.19 -0.29 0.07
N VAL A 537 -19.75 0.18 1.24
CA VAL A 537 -19.07 1.46 1.47
C VAL A 537 -17.67 1.16 2.01
N ILE A 538 -16.65 1.68 1.32
CA ILE A 538 -15.24 1.49 1.67
C ILE A 538 -14.60 2.86 1.86
N THR A 539 -13.95 3.09 3.00
CA THR A 539 -13.20 4.34 3.30
C THR A 539 -11.70 4.13 3.12
N CYS A 540 -11.06 5.01 2.34
CA CYS A 540 -9.65 4.93 1.93
C CYS A 540 -8.96 6.32 1.94
N THR A 541 -9.39 7.26 2.79
CA THR A 541 -9.02 8.69 2.66
C THR A 541 -7.86 9.14 3.54
N GLY A 542 -7.58 8.43 4.65
CA GLY A 542 -6.72 8.91 5.73
C GLY A 542 -7.32 10.04 6.57
N ASN A 543 -8.60 10.37 6.39
CA ASN A 543 -9.28 11.52 7.00
C ASN A 543 -10.50 11.09 7.84
N LYS A 544 -10.87 11.92 8.82
CA LYS A 544 -11.94 11.61 9.78
C LYS A 544 -13.34 11.95 9.25
N ASN A 545 -14.35 11.27 9.78
CA ASN A 545 -15.78 11.55 9.61
C ASN A 545 -16.26 11.52 8.14
N VAL A 546 -15.70 10.63 7.31
CA VAL A 546 -16.13 10.40 5.92
C VAL A 546 -17.53 9.77 5.87
N VAL A 547 -17.76 8.79 6.76
CA VAL A 547 -19.05 8.12 6.94
C VAL A 547 -19.60 8.51 8.32
N THR A 548 -20.49 9.50 8.34
CA THR A 548 -21.14 10.02 9.55
C THR A 548 -22.39 9.22 9.93
N ARG A 549 -22.93 9.45 11.13
CA ARG A 549 -24.24 8.93 11.55
C ARG A 549 -25.34 9.14 10.50
N GLU A 550 -25.43 10.34 9.92
CA GLU A 550 -26.44 10.66 8.89
C GLU A 550 -26.30 9.80 7.63
N HIS A 551 -25.06 9.47 7.21
CA HIS A 551 -24.82 8.55 6.11
C HIS A 551 -25.30 7.12 6.47
N LEU A 552 -24.97 6.64 7.68
CA LEU A 552 -25.36 5.31 8.21
C LEU A 552 -26.88 5.18 8.40
N ASP A 553 -27.54 6.22 8.89
CA ASP A 553 -29.00 6.30 9.01
C ASP A 553 -29.68 6.16 7.64
N ARG A 554 -29.05 6.70 6.58
CA ARG A 554 -29.55 6.72 5.20
C ARG A 554 -29.10 5.55 4.31
N MET A 555 -28.30 4.61 4.81
CA MET A 555 -27.93 3.38 4.08
C MET A 555 -29.14 2.47 3.84
N LYS A 556 -29.05 1.59 2.84
CA LYS A 556 -30.03 0.50 2.66
C LYS A 556 -29.78 -0.66 3.63
N ASN A 557 -30.80 -1.48 3.83
CA ASN A 557 -30.69 -2.71 4.62
C ASN A 557 -29.60 -3.65 4.08
N SER A 558 -28.84 -4.25 4.99
CA SER A 558 -27.68 -5.12 4.74
C SER A 558 -26.53 -4.46 3.94
N CYS A 559 -26.41 -3.14 3.96
CA CYS A 559 -25.21 -2.46 3.45
C CYS A 559 -23.97 -2.85 4.27
N ILE A 560 -22.87 -3.19 3.60
CA ILE A 560 -21.57 -3.51 4.21
C ILE A 560 -20.76 -2.21 4.32
N VAL A 561 -20.08 -2.00 5.45
CA VAL A 561 -19.27 -0.80 5.72
C VAL A 561 -17.92 -1.22 6.30
N CYS A 562 -16.83 -0.78 5.66
CA CYS A 562 -15.47 -1.09 6.11
C CYS A 562 -14.46 0.02 5.78
N ASN A 563 -13.28 -0.12 6.38
CA ASN A 563 -12.20 0.85 6.29
C ASN A 563 -10.90 0.18 5.82
N MET A 564 -10.23 0.82 4.87
CA MET A 564 -8.91 0.45 4.33
C MET A 564 -7.86 1.56 4.57
N GLY A 565 -8.27 2.72 5.10
CA GLY A 565 -7.35 3.75 5.57
C GLY A 565 -6.85 3.49 6.99
N HIS A 566 -5.75 4.18 7.35
CA HIS A 566 -4.95 3.87 8.53
C HIS A 566 -5.61 4.19 9.89
N SER A 567 -6.57 5.13 9.95
CA SER A 567 -7.25 5.50 11.19
C SER A 567 -8.67 4.95 11.25
N ASN A 568 -9.09 4.45 12.41
CA ASN A 568 -10.47 4.06 12.71
C ASN A 568 -11.47 5.23 12.74
N THR A 569 -11.03 6.47 12.49
CA THR A 569 -11.87 7.67 12.53
C THR A 569 -12.55 8.02 11.20
N GLU A 570 -12.32 7.29 10.11
CA GLU A 570 -13.00 7.54 8.83
C GLU A 570 -14.52 7.28 8.91
N ILE A 571 -14.93 6.36 9.80
CA ILE A 571 -16.33 6.00 10.08
C ILE A 571 -16.67 6.44 11.50
N ASP A 572 -17.81 7.10 11.67
CA ASP A 572 -18.34 7.57 12.95
C ASP A 572 -18.98 6.42 13.75
N VAL A 573 -18.16 5.46 14.17
CA VAL A 573 -18.60 4.29 14.96
C VAL A 573 -19.02 4.69 16.37
N THR A 574 -18.49 5.78 16.92
CA THR A 574 -18.88 6.32 18.22
C THR A 574 -20.37 6.71 18.24
N SER A 575 -20.88 7.34 17.17
CA SER A 575 -22.31 7.68 17.04
C SER A 575 -23.27 6.49 17.02
N LEU A 576 -22.77 5.27 16.81
CA LEU A 576 -23.56 4.04 16.78
C LEU A 576 -23.68 3.37 18.16
N ARG A 577 -22.97 3.87 19.20
CA ARG A 577 -23.02 3.36 20.57
C ARG A 577 -24.18 4.00 21.37
N THR A 578 -25.40 3.86 20.83
CA THR A 578 -26.64 4.46 21.36
C THR A 578 -27.65 3.38 21.81
N PRO A 579 -28.40 3.55 22.92
CA PRO A 579 -29.32 2.52 23.44
C PRO A 579 -30.45 2.08 22.49
N GLU A 580 -30.75 2.90 21.49
CA GLU A 580 -31.72 2.64 20.41
C GLU A 580 -31.21 1.69 19.31
N LEU A 581 -29.90 1.38 19.26
CA LEU A 581 -29.31 0.51 18.26
C LEU A 581 -28.88 -0.83 18.87
N THR A 582 -29.47 -1.92 18.39
CA THR A 582 -29.07 -3.27 18.79
C THR A 582 -27.80 -3.67 18.05
N TRP A 583 -26.78 -4.11 18.79
CA TRP A 583 -25.54 -4.67 18.25
C TRP A 583 -25.54 -6.19 18.40
N GLU A 584 -25.55 -6.92 17.27
CA GLU A 584 -25.35 -8.37 17.23
C GLU A 584 -23.97 -8.69 16.65
N ARG A 585 -23.05 -9.24 17.46
CA ARG A 585 -21.77 -9.74 16.95
C ARG A 585 -21.98 -11.08 16.24
N VAL A 586 -21.71 -11.14 14.94
CA VAL A 586 -22.11 -12.24 14.04
C VAL A 586 -21.04 -13.32 13.94
N ARG A 587 -19.79 -12.87 13.82
CA ARG A 587 -18.56 -13.67 13.82
C ARG A 587 -17.43 -12.78 14.33
N SER A 588 -16.19 -13.26 14.31
CA SER A 588 -15.05 -12.40 14.66
C SER A 588 -14.92 -11.23 13.65
N GLN A 589 -14.70 -10.01 14.15
CA GLN A 589 -14.61 -8.76 13.37
C GLN A 589 -15.82 -8.44 12.45
N VAL A 590 -17.02 -8.97 12.73
CA VAL A 590 -18.24 -8.66 11.97
C VAL A 590 -19.42 -8.43 12.92
N ASP A 591 -19.94 -7.21 12.91
CA ASP A 591 -21.05 -6.77 13.75
C ASP A 591 -22.23 -6.31 12.90
N HIS A 592 -23.43 -6.75 13.25
CA HIS A 592 -24.67 -6.16 12.75
C HIS A 592 -25.10 -5.04 13.69
N VAL A 593 -25.20 -3.83 13.17
CA VAL A 593 -25.84 -2.70 13.85
C VAL A 593 -27.26 -2.57 13.31
N ILE A 594 -28.25 -2.59 14.19
CA ILE A 594 -29.68 -2.74 13.83
C ILE A 594 -30.48 -1.57 14.40
N TRP A 595 -31.23 -0.91 13.53
CA TRP A 595 -32.09 0.23 13.85
C TRP A 595 -33.48 -0.24 14.31
N PRO A 596 -34.26 0.60 15.02
CA PRO A 596 -35.61 0.27 15.48
C PRO A 596 -36.62 -0.06 14.36
N ASP A 597 -36.34 0.30 13.11
CA ASP A 597 -37.13 -0.03 11.91
C ASP A 597 -36.79 -1.42 11.33
N GLY A 598 -35.83 -2.14 11.93
CA GLY A 598 -35.31 -3.42 11.44
C GLY A 598 -34.23 -3.32 10.37
N LYS A 599 -33.82 -2.11 9.94
CA LYS A 599 -32.69 -1.92 9.03
C LYS A 599 -31.39 -2.33 9.74
N ARG A 600 -30.61 -3.17 9.06
CA ARG A 600 -29.32 -3.70 9.51
C ARG A 600 -28.18 -3.13 8.66
N VAL A 601 -27.07 -2.74 9.28
CA VAL A 601 -25.79 -2.43 8.64
C VAL A 601 -24.76 -3.47 9.08
N VAL A 602 -23.93 -3.95 8.15
CA VAL A 602 -22.85 -4.91 8.43
C VAL A 602 -21.54 -4.13 8.58
N LEU A 603 -21.13 -3.90 9.82
CA LEU A 603 -19.89 -3.17 10.13
C LEU A 603 -18.73 -4.16 10.29
N LEU A 604 -17.63 -3.92 9.57
CA LEU A 604 -16.44 -4.76 9.64
C LEU A 604 -15.37 -4.13 10.54
N ALA A 605 -14.74 -4.96 11.38
CA ALA A 605 -13.66 -4.61 12.31
C ALA A 605 -13.92 -3.40 13.26
N GLU A 606 -15.19 -3.08 13.53
CA GLU A 606 -15.62 -1.81 14.16
C GLU A 606 -14.99 -0.56 13.50
N GLY A 607 -14.86 -0.57 12.17
CA GLY A 607 -14.26 0.54 11.40
C GLY A 607 -12.73 0.64 11.45
N ARG A 608 -12.03 -0.35 12.06
CA ARG A 608 -10.57 -0.48 11.95
C ARG A 608 -10.13 -1.05 10.59
N LEU A 609 -8.83 -1.02 10.32
CA LEU A 609 -8.16 -1.53 9.11
C LEU A 609 -8.60 -2.96 8.74
N LEU A 610 -9.34 -3.11 7.64
CA LEU A 610 -9.87 -4.40 7.16
C LEU A 610 -8.75 -5.36 6.72
N ASN A 611 -7.73 -4.86 6.03
CA ASN A 611 -6.61 -5.64 5.50
C ASN A 611 -5.78 -6.37 6.59
N LEU A 612 -5.78 -5.83 7.80
CA LEU A 612 -5.03 -6.36 8.94
C LEU A 612 -5.95 -7.05 9.97
N SER A 613 -7.18 -6.57 10.13
CA SER A 613 -8.15 -7.12 11.09
C SER A 613 -8.90 -8.35 10.56
N CYS A 614 -9.07 -8.46 9.23
CA CYS A 614 -9.97 -9.41 8.59
C CYS A 614 -9.35 -10.19 7.41
N SER A 615 -8.08 -9.95 7.09
CA SER A 615 -7.39 -10.44 5.90
C SER A 615 -5.93 -10.79 6.24
N THR A 616 -5.16 -11.23 5.25
CA THR A 616 -3.70 -11.42 5.32
C THR A 616 -3.03 -10.66 4.19
N VAL A 617 -2.05 -9.82 4.51
CA VAL A 617 -1.29 -9.02 3.53
C VAL A 617 -0.32 -9.93 2.74
N PRO A 618 -0.18 -9.77 1.41
CA PRO A 618 0.75 -10.58 0.60
C PRO A 618 2.22 -10.44 1.03
N THR A 619 2.86 -11.57 1.36
CA THR A 619 4.24 -11.63 1.85
C THR A 619 5.25 -10.93 0.94
N PHE A 620 5.16 -11.16 -0.37
CA PHE A 620 6.06 -10.56 -1.35
C PHE A 620 6.04 -9.03 -1.32
N VAL A 621 4.87 -8.43 -1.14
CA VAL A 621 4.72 -6.96 -1.08
C VAL A 621 5.36 -6.41 0.20
N LEU A 622 5.14 -7.08 1.34
CA LEU A 622 5.82 -6.72 2.58
C LEU A 622 7.34 -6.94 2.53
N SER A 623 7.85 -7.83 1.67
CA SER A 623 9.30 -7.94 1.43
C SER A 623 9.89 -6.66 0.85
N ILE A 624 9.16 -5.98 -0.02
CA ILE A 624 9.57 -4.72 -0.63
C ILE A 624 9.63 -3.62 0.44
N THR A 625 8.58 -3.49 1.27
CA THR A 625 8.53 -2.54 2.40
C THR A 625 9.64 -2.82 3.42
N ALA A 626 9.79 -4.07 3.87
CA ALA A 626 10.80 -4.49 4.84
C ALA A 626 12.25 -4.33 4.33
N THR A 627 12.50 -4.62 3.05
CA THR A 627 13.82 -4.38 2.44
C THR A 627 14.13 -2.88 2.37
N THR A 628 13.12 -2.05 2.09
CA THR A 628 13.24 -0.58 2.10
C THR A 628 13.56 -0.07 3.51
N GLN A 629 12.87 -0.57 4.55
CA GLN A 629 13.15 -0.26 5.96
C GLN A 629 14.55 -0.70 6.40
N ALA A 630 14.98 -1.92 6.08
CA ALA A 630 16.30 -2.43 6.45
C ALA A 630 17.43 -1.61 5.81
N LEU A 631 17.27 -1.20 4.55
CA LEU A 631 18.23 -0.34 3.86
C LEU A 631 18.20 1.11 4.39
N ALA A 632 17.03 1.63 4.79
CA ALA A 632 16.92 2.94 5.44
C ALA A 632 17.64 2.97 6.81
N LEU A 633 17.53 1.90 7.60
CA LEU A 633 18.27 1.72 8.84
C LEU A 633 19.79 1.66 8.62
N ILE A 634 20.24 0.91 7.60
CA ILE A 634 21.67 0.81 7.23
C ILE A 634 22.22 2.17 6.81
N GLU A 635 21.51 2.93 5.98
CA GLU A 635 21.93 4.26 5.53
C GLU A 635 21.97 5.25 6.69
N LEU A 636 20.94 5.34 7.53
CA LEU A 636 20.96 6.22 8.71
C LEU A 636 22.08 5.85 9.71
N TYR A 637 22.27 4.57 10.02
CA TYR A 637 23.22 4.15 11.05
C TYR A 637 24.69 4.32 10.61
N ASN A 638 24.97 4.20 9.31
CA ASN A 638 26.31 4.34 8.71
C ASN A 638 26.54 5.69 8.01
N ALA A 639 25.59 6.62 8.09
CA ALA A 639 25.75 7.97 7.57
C ALA A 639 26.95 8.66 8.25
N PRO A 640 27.87 9.28 7.49
CA PRO A 640 28.90 10.12 8.09
C PRO A 640 28.25 11.33 8.77
N GLU A 641 28.84 11.77 9.87
CA GLU A 641 28.33 12.88 10.68
C GLU A 641 28.09 14.14 9.83
N GLY A 642 26.95 14.80 10.06
CA GLY A 642 26.52 15.96 9.28
C GLY A 642 25.84 15.67 7.93
N ARG A 643 25.84 14.42 7.42
CA ARG A 643 25.14 14.07 6.16
C ARG A 643 23.63 14.32 6.23
N TYR A 644 23.01 13.99 7.35
CA TYR A 644 21.60 14.26 7.63
C TYR A 644 21.49 15.21 8.82
N LYS A 645 20.73 16.30 8.66
CA LYS A 645 20.37 17.23 9.74
C LYS A 645 19.12 16.71 10.47
N GLN A 646 18.66 17.43 11.48
CA GLN A 646 17.49 17.09 12.30
C GLN A 646 16.16 17.35 11.55
N ASP A 647 15.93 16.63 10.45
CA ASP A 647 14.80 16.80 9.54
C ASP A 647 14.36 15.45 8.93
N VAL A 648 13.28 15.46 8.15
CA VAL A 648 12.67 14.28 7.51
C VAL A 648 13.10 14.18 6.04
N TYR A 649 13.81 13.11 5.69
CA TYR A 649 14.37 12.85 4.37
C TYR A 649 13.63 11.70 3.68
N LEU A 650 13.60 11.72 2.34
CA LEU A 650 13.24 10.56 1.52
C LEU A 650 14.45 9.63 1.39
N LEU A 651 14.21 8.34 1.23
CA LEU A 651 15.29 7.39 0.91
C LEU A 651 15.97 7.79 -0.42
N PRO A 652 17.31 7.72 -0.55
CA PRO A 652 17.98 8.05 -1.80
C PRO A 652 17.48 7.16 -2.95
N LYS A 653 17.03 7.74 -4.07
CA LYS A 653 16.35 6.99 -5.16
C LYS A 653 17.12 5.77 -5.68
N LYS A 654 18.46 5.80 -5.67
CA LYS A 654 19.29 4.64 -6.05
C LYS A 654 19.09 3.42 -5.11
N MET A 655 18.67 3.65 -3.87
CA MET A 655 18.31 2.61 -2.91
C MET A 655 16.90 2.06 -3.17
N ASP A 656 15.92 2.90 -3.51
CA ASP A 656 14.60 2.43 -4.02
C ASP A 656 14.78 1.56 -5.28
N GLU A 657 15.57 2.03 -6.26
CA GLU A 657 15.89 1.26 -7.47
C GLU A 657 16.60 -0.07 -7.15
N TYR A 658 17.48 -0.07 -6.15
CA TYR A 658 18.16 -1.27 -5.68
C TYR A 658 17.20 -2.24 -4.96
N VAL A 659 16.26 -1.76 -4.12
CA VAL A 659 15.18 -2.58 -3.55
C VAL A 659 14.41 -3.27 -4.67
N ALA A 660 13.98 -2.53 -5.69
CA ALA A 660 13.28 -3.12 -6.83
C ALA A 660 14.13 -4.20 -7.53
N SER A 661 15.42 -3.93 -7.77
CA SER A 661 16.34 -4.88 -8.41
C SER A 661 16.51 -6.20 -7.64
N LEU A 662 16.39 -6.20 -6.31
CA LEU A 662 16.47 -7.42 -5.49
C LEU A 662 15.24 -8.33 -5.61
N HIS A 663 14.09 -7.79 -6.04
CA HIS A 663 12.81 -8.51 -6.13
C HIS A 663 12.51 -9.03 -7.55
N LEU A 664 13.06 -8.40 -8.58
CA LEU A 664 12.83 -8.77 -9.98
C LEU A 664 13.21 -10.22 -10.36
N PRO A 665 14.26 -10.86 -9.78
CA PRO A 665 14.57 -12.26 -10.04
C PRO A 665 13.43 -13.24 -9.68
N SER A 666 12.56 -12.91 -8.71
CA SER A 666 11.39 -13.73 -8.37
C SER A 666 10.31 -13.78 -9.47
N PHE A 667 10.42 -12.93 -10.49
CA PHE A 667 9.52 -12.91 -11.66
C PHE A 667 10.21 -13.34 -12.97
N ASP A 668 11.43 -13.90 -12.91
CA ASP A 668 12.30 -14.14 -14.07
C ASP A 668 12.53 -12.87 -14.93
N ALA A 669 12.49 -11.68 -14.30
CA ALA A 669 12.52 -10.41 -15.00
C ALA A 669 13.96 -9.96 -15.30
N HIS A 670 14.34 -9.96 -16.58
CA HIS A 670 15.65 -9.50 -17.04
C HIS A 670 15.62 -8.00 -17.36
N LEU A 671 16.45 -7.20 -16.68
CA LEU A 671 16.57 -5.77 -16.95
C LEU A 671 17.40 -5.52 -18.21
N THR A 672 17.05 -4.48 -18.98
CA THR A 672 17.88 -3.99 -20.09
C THR A 672 18.97 -3.06 -19.55
N GLU A 673 20.24 -3.37 -19.84
CA GLU A 673 21.38 -2.49 -19.51
C GLU A 673 21.55 -1.38 -20.56
N LEU A 674 21.99 -0.20 -20.12
CA LEU A 674 22.32 0.92 -21.01
C LEU A 674 23.71 0.75 -21.64
N THR A 675 23.84 1.04 -22.93
CA THR A 675 25.15 1.12 -23.62
C THR A 675 25.90 2.42 -23.29
N ASP A 676 27.19 2.45 -23.65
CA ASP A 676 28.07 3.64 -23.71
C ASP A 676 27.32 4.90 -24.18
N ASP A 677 26.82 4.80 -25.41
CA ASP A 677 26.20 5.92 -26.11
C ASP A 677 24.82 6.27 -25.56
N GLN A 678 24.04 5.29 -25.10
CA GLN A 678 22.73 5.54 -24.48
C GLN A 678 22.86 6.29 -23.15
N ALA A 679 23.77 5.86 -22.28
CA ALA A 679 24.02 6.52 -21.00
C ALA A 679 24.53 7.95 -21.21
N LYS A 680 25.46 8.13 -22.16
CA LYS A 680 25.99 9.44 -22.57
C LYS A 680 24.91 10.35 -23.18
N TYR A 681 24.05 9.82 -24.05
CA TYR A 681 22.97 10.57 -24.70
C TYR A 681 21.91 11.06 -23.70
N LEU A 682 21.57 10.23 -22.71
CA LEU A 682 20.62 10.59 -21.66
C LEU A 682 21.22 11.46 -20.54
N GLY A 683 22.56 11.60 -20.49
CA GLY A 683 23.25 12.29 -19.40
C GLY A 683 23.16 11.53 -18.06
N LEU A 684 23.01 10.19 -18.10
CA LEU A 684 22.79 9.34 -16.93
C LEU A 684 23.95 8.40 -16.65
N ASN A 685 24.09 7.98 -15.40
CA ASN A 685 24.96 6.85 -15.04
C ASN A 685 24.26 5.54 -15.43
N LYS A 686 24.99 4.60 -16.07
CA LYS A 686 24.50 3.24 -16.39
C LYS A 686 23.88 2.52 -15.21
N ASN A 687 24.40 2.76 -14.01
CA ASN A 687 24.01 2.08 -12.77
C ASN A 687 23.08 2.95 -11.91
N GLY A 688 22.37 3.90 -12.51
CA GLY A 688 21.40 4.78 -11.85
C GLY A 688 22.00 5.85 -10.92
N PRO A 689 21.17 6.79 -10.40
CA PRO A 689 19.71 6.79 -10.50
C PRO A 689 19.19 7.05 -11.91
N PHE A 690 18.15 6.33 -12.33
CA PHE A 690 17.63 6.33 -13.69
C PHE A 690 16.55 7.41 -13.94
N LYS A 691 16.16 8.16 -12.91
CA LYS A 691 15.12 9.19 -12.94
C LYS A 691 15.45 10.35 -11.99
N PRO A 692 15.03 11.60 -12.29
CA PRO A 692 15.22 12.73 -11.39
C PRO A 692 14.30 12.65 -10.16
N ASN A 693 14.62 13.37 -9.08
CA ASN A 693 13.91 13.27 -7.81
C ASN A 693 12.42 13.66 -7.88
N TYR A 694 12.05 14.59 -8.76
CA TYR A 694 10.65 15.01 -8.97
C TYR A 694 9.80 14.01 -9.78
N TYR A 695 10.41 12.94 -10.30
CA TYR A 695 9.71 11.97 -11.12
C TYR A 695 8.84 11.04 -10.27
N ARG A 696 7.55 10.97 -10.63
CA ARG A 696 6.52 10.17 -9.96
C ARG A 696 6.60 8.73 -10.46
N TYR A 697 7.48 7.95 -9.82
CA TYR A 697 7.75 6.51 -10.00
C TYR A 697 8.61 6.16 -11.22
#